data_AF-A0AAD7WKU6-F1
#
_entry.id   AF-A0AAD7WKU6-F1
#
_cell.length_a   1.000
_cell.length_b   1.000
_cell.length_c   1.000
_cell.angle_alpha   90.00
_cell.angle_beta   90.00
_cell.angle_gamma   90.00
#
_symmetry.space_group_name_H-M   'P 1'
#
loop_
_entity.id
_entity.type
_entity.pdbx_description
1 polymer ?
#
loop_
_entity_poly.entity_id
_entity_poly.type
_entity_poly.pdbx_seq_one_letter_code
_entity_poly.pdbx_strand_id
1 'polypeptide(L)'
;EGLLDIVHQDATNDETEFYGNEKESCPDFSSPALQTLLMTNPNDFKLCELIMKRYDSGCARPLDQPTLCIDINGRKNVGRSFPGDQVVVEIVNRQSCPPSGKVVGVLKRVDFSLFVCTIDSHDPQVMTPINNCVSKIYTPFWKDKPNHIAVRKIEDERPEMFVKINEETKRNNLFVVRVLKWREGFRNPLGIVVKVLPKVTTLEGGLEVLDIEYQLKRVPPPSVQEELKKYKGLNLNGQRRKDCREYLTFTIDPVNSKDMDDAISVRDIGQHYEVGVHIADIASFVIKDSPMDKYAQEQGTTFYPPEREPAHMFPKDLSADFFSLLPECDRHAISLMVVVDKKKHRIVSREFALSVIRSDRKMSYEDAEKIIQKCKGNQSCDTLEGCLATALHFSEVHRKDRMQEDWCYKRPDENVHIGEGRSHKMVEELMIMFNNAVAEQLISTETTKSLTPIRCQEKPDPEKLSILRDKYCSLIPLSIHLSYHLDKSGHLDRNQENMGSRTDQRLITKTKANTEHRVDKVTPASDSFCVFKSWIRNLESAAQSKDIYTMMDLITTDDIHPELLPVVTEFRKLFQKAYVIRSNSTTHSKIGHYDLQLDSYTWASSPIRRYMDIIVQRILHSVLENKDLKYTSKEIDTLCADFSQKYAKQREYEKKAQCLGLASQLSQQSAGKVAFVVDMSPTGKVFQVSFPLNQTSLPYPLPVMYRNLQLTDQPEYNEESCCMTLKWKRRVYSFTNRQIHSELKQHQSDLLITPVLIDTWKDILSALRAEQWKSVCQSIQKISSSIVKDSNNQTDVSNKEWQIVSRKNEKVAKTEPGHYVELSLKLKVGETLQVQLGTDTWRGLLVPVVQLLNIFPKFEICLEHVQNPTMCFSKYAFRASKKQYTDYMEYQKIWKPLCEMESASNAVAENDSIVLENVNVAWKKKSKDRYPNGFFRLPLEEKKEWSIECDLLNCFLCIRLRDQEDHTGTNTLGGTQPPSVLGDTKVFTWVAHGVTTGITDEEESNQLSYVQIDFRINQLSMKNIPDIRRNIKYTVELIPKLLPDARKEGTVINLAQANQLVKNIAIGKRPSSRCADLAGHVQKKVHFEIRNHQSVGLPPLNNSQTKAIKEALASPFTLIQGPPGTGKTVVGVHIVYWLLMRNKEVLTPIKTKDNNAEKKKDGCILY
;
A
#
# COMPACT_ATOMS: atom_id res chain seq x y z
N GLU A 1 -27.27 -3.24 -32.66
CA GLU A 1 -27.93 -1.93 -32.83
C GLU A 1 -29.18 -1.79 -31.95
N GLY A 2 -30.07 -2.79 -31.89
CA GLY A 2 -31.28 -2.73 -31.05
C GLY A 2 -31.12 -2.49 -29.53
N LEU A 3 -29.95 -2.76 -28.92
CA LEU A 3 -29.67 -2.37 -27.51
C LEU A 3 -29.47 -0.85 -27.34
N LEU A 4 -29.06 -0.16 -28.40
CA LEU A 4 -28.78 1.28 -28.41
C LEU A 4 -29.98 2.11 -28.90
N ASP A 5 -30.88 1.51 -29.68
CA ASP A 5 -32.14 2.16 -30.09
C ASP A 5 -33.13 2.30 -28.91
N ILE A 6 -33.02 1.41 -27.91
CA ILE A 6 -33.78 1.50 -26.65
C ILE A 6 -33.31 2.70 -25.81
N VAL A 7 -32.01 2.99 -25.79
CA VAL A 7 -31.43 4.14 -25.05
C VAL A 7 -31.95 5.47 -25.61
N HIS A 8 -32.21 5.54 -26.93
CA HIS A 8 -32.76 6.74 -27.55
C HIS A 8 -34.26 6.97 -27.26
N GLN A 9 -35.02 5.96 -26.86
CA GLN A 9 -36.45 6.11 -26.55
C GLN A 9 -36.72 6.46 -25.08
N ASP A 10 -35.88 6.02 -24.15
CA ASP A 10 -36.05 6.34 -22.72
C ASP A 10 -35.40 7.69 -22.33
N ALA A 11 -34.40 8.17 -23.07
CA ALA A 11 -33.71 9.44 -22.79
C ALA A 11 -34.51 10.70 -23.21
N THR A 12 -35.56 10.59 -24.02
CA THR A 12 -36.26 11.76 -24.56
C THR A 12 -37.28 12.40 -23.63
N ASN A 13 -37.62 11.78 -22.50
CA ASN A 13 -38.74 12.25 -21.67
C ASN A 13 -38.37 12.82 -20.29
N ASP A 14 -37.14 12.64 -19.76
CA ASP A 14 -36.78 13.13 -18.41
C ASP A 14 -35.37 13.80 -18.30
N GLU A 15 -34.59 13.93 -19.38
CA GLU A 15 -33.18 14.39 -19.31
C GLU A 15 -32.95 15.91 -19.46
N THR A 16 -33.99 16.74 -19.63
CA THR A 16 -33.79 18.18 -19.92
C THR A 16 -33.56 19.10 -18.72
N GLU A 17 -33.66 18.65 -17.46
CA GLU A 17 -33.56 19.56 -16.31
C GLU A 17 -32.39 19.34 -15.32
N PHE A 18 -31.52 18.31 -15.47
CA PHE A 18 -30.51 17.99 -14.44
C PHE A 18 -29.03 17.98 -14.86
N TYR A 19 -28.69 18.32 -16.10
CA TYR A 19 -27.29 18.43 -16.54
C TYR A 19 -27.01 19.79 -17.16
N GLY A 20 -26.13 20.56 -16.52
CA GLY A 20 -25.69 21.87 -16.99
C GLY A 20 -25.15 21.81 -18.43
N ASN A 21 -25.52 22.82 -19.20
CA ASN A 21 -25.11 23.08 -20.57
C ASN A 21 -23.58 23.25 -20.71
N GLU A 22 -22.86 22.15 -20.97
CA GLU A 22 -21.60 22.19 -21.72
C GLU A 22 -21.64 21.07 -22.77
N LYS A 23 -22.29 21.33 -23.91
CA LYS A 23 -22.07 20.55 -25.14
C LYS A 23 -20.70 20.93 -25.70
N GLU A 24 -19.64 20.36 -25.14
CA GLU A 24 -18.29 20.53 -25.66
C GLU A 24 -17.77 19.18 -26.18
N SER A 25 -17.98 18.94 -27.48
CA SER A 25 -17.58 17.73 -28.19
C SER A 25 -16.07 17.68 -28.43
N CYS A 26 -15.43 16.55 -28.12
CA CYS A 26 -14.08 16.23 -28.57
C CYS A 26 -14.13 15.96 -30.09
N PRO A 27 -13.33 16.65 -30.93
CA PRO A 27 -13.31 16.37 -32.37
C PRO A 27 -12.73 14.98 -32.61
N ASP A 28 -13.52 14.06 -33.16
CA ASP A 28 -13.07 12.72 -33.51
C ASP A 28 -13.05 12.59 -35.04
N PHE A 29 -11.85 12.63 -35.62
CA PHE A 29 -11.68 12.50 -37.07
C PHE A 29 -11.79 11.03 -37.50
N SER A 30 -12.33 10.80 -38.71
CA SER A 30 -12.34 9.45 -39.30
C SER A 30 -10.91 8.94 -39.57
N SER A 31 -10.70 7.62 -39.61
CA SER A 31 -9.38 7.04 -39.85
C SER A 31 -8.66 7.57 -41.11
N PRO A 32 -9.35 7.80 -42.26
CA PRO A 32 -8.73 8.45 -43.42
C PRO A 32 -8.30 9.90 -43.14
N ALA A 33 -9.13 10.68 -42.44
CA ALA A 33 -8.80 12.06 -42.08
C ALA A 33 -7.61 12.14 -41.10
N LEU A 34 -7.51 11.20 -40.16
CA LEU A 34 -6.35 11.06 -39.27
C LEU A 34 -5.06 10.77 -40.06
N GLN A 35 -5.12 9.90 -41.07
CA GLN A 35 -3.98 9.63 -41.94
C GLN A 35 -3.59 10.87 -42.76
N THR A 36 -4.56 11.63 -43.26
CA THR A 36 -4.28 12.90 -43.96
C THR A 36 -3.58 13.90 -43.04
N LEU A 37 -4.05 14.09 -41.80
CA LEU A 37 -3.42 15.00 -40.83
C LEU A 37 -1.97 14.63 -40.53
N LEU A 38 -1.67 13.34 -40.38
CA LEU A 38 -0.31 12.84 -40.18
C LEU A 38 0.60 13.13 -41.38
N MET A 39 0.07 13.09 -42.60
CA MET A 39 0.82 13.36 -43.83
C MET A 39 1.00 14.86 -44.10
N THR A 40 -0.01 15.69 -43.81
CA THR A 40 0.02 17.13 -44.11
C THR A 40 0.74 17.94 -43.04
N ASN A 41 0.60 17.57 -41.76
CA ASN A 41 1.13 18.31 -40.61
C ASN A 41 1.91 17.41 -39.63
N PRO A 42 2.99 16.74 -40.06
CA PRO A 42 3.72 15.74 -39.25
C PRO A 42 4.45 16.30 -38.01
N ASN A 43 4.57 17.62 -37.92
CA ASN A 43 5.17 18.31 -36.77
C ASN A 43 4.14 18.59 -35.67
N ASP A 44 2.87 18.78 -36.02
CA ASP A 44 1.80 19.11 -35.07
C ASP A 44 1.02 17.87 -34.65
N PHE A 45 0.93 16.87 -35.53
CA PHE A 45 0.26 15.61 -35.26
C PHE A 45 1.25 14.46 -35.25
N LYS A 46 1.23 13.67 -34.18
CA LYS A 46 2.05 12.47 -34.03
C LYS A 46 1.17 11.24 -33.85
N LEU A 47 1.54 10.15 -34.51
CA LEU A 47 0.98 8.84 -34.21
C LEU A 47 1.70 8.29 -33.00
N CYS A 48 0.95 8.08 -31.92
CA CYS A 48 1.48 7.75 -30.62
C CYS A 48 0.82 6.50 -30.04
N GLU A 49 1.51 5.81 -29.15
CA GLU A 49 0.90 4.88 -28.22
C GLU A 49 0.49 5.62 -26.94
N LEU A 50 -0.73 5.42 -26.47
CA LEU A 50 -1.26 6.07 -25.27
C LEU A 50 -0.94 5.26 -24.01
N ILE A 51 -0.21 5.87 -23.07
CA ILE A 51 0.18 5.27 -21.79
C ILE A 51 -0.53 6.02 -20.68
N MET A 52 -1.56 5.39 -20.11
CA MET A 52 -2.40 5.99 -19.09
C MET A 52 -1.76 5.87 -17.71
N LYS A 53 -1.72 6.98 -16.96
CA LYS A 53 -1.36 7.02 -15.53
C LYS A 53 -2.63 6.92 -14.66
N ARG A 54 -3.72 7.49 -15.15
CA ARG A 54 -5.08 7.46 -14.60
C ARG A 54 -6.07 7.50 -15.76
N TYR A 55 -7.34 7.22 -15.49
CA TYR A 55 -8.40 7.32 -16.49
C TYR A 55 -8.51 8.71 -17.14
N ASP A 56 -7.99 9.77 -16.53
CA ASP A 56 -8.04 11.16 -17.00
C ASP A 56 -6.67 11.77 -17.31
N SER A 57 -5.57 11.01 -17.16
CA SER A 57 -4.23 11.51 -17.45
C SER A 57 -3.26 10.41 -17.87
N GLY A 58 -2.30 10.79 -18.71
CA GLY A 58 -1.31 9.87 -19.24
C GLY A 58 -0.24 10.59 -20.03
N CYS A 59 0.54 9.81 -20.77
CA CYS A 59 1.49 10.29 -21.74
C CYS A 59 1.30 9.53 -23.05
N ALA A 60 1.41 10.23 -24.17
CA ALA A 60 1.46 9.64 -25.48
C ALA A 60 2.92 9.60 -25.98
N ARG A 61 3.39 8.42 -26.38
CA ARG A 61 4.73 8.24 -26.94
C ARG A 61 4.65 8.12 -28.46
N PRO A 62 5.26 9.03 -29.23
CA PRO A 62 5.29 8.91 -30.68
C PRO A 62 5.97 7.62 -31.13
N LEU A 63 5.39 6.93 -32.12
CA LEU A 63 5.95 5.69 -32.65
C LEU A 63 7.24 5.93 -33.44
N ASP A 64 7.42 7.12 -34.00
CA ASP A 64 8.63 7.56 -34.70
C ASP A 64 9.72 8.08 -33.74
N GLN A 65 9.35 8.50 -32.52
CA GLN A 65 10.27 9.00 -31.49
C GLN A 65 9.90 8.45 -30.10
N PRO A 66 10.23 7.17 -29.81
CA PRO A 66 9.79 6.49 -28.59
C PRO A 66 10.31 7.10 -27.28
N THR A 67 11.38 7.90 -27.35
CA THR A 67 11.96 8.62 -26.21
C THR A 67 11.19 9.90 -25.85
N LEU A 68 10.43 10.46 -26.79
CA LEU A 68 9.58 11.62 -26.54
C LEU A 68 8.30 11.17 -25.82
N CYS A 69 7.93 11.91 -24.78
CA CYS A 69 6.68 11.71 -24.05
C CYS A 69 5.88 13.02 -24.14
N ILE A 70 4.65 12.93 -24.63
CA ILE A 70 3.71 14.05 -24.72
C ILE A 70 2.69 13.87 -23.59
N ASP A 71 2.68 14.77 -22.61
CA ASP A 71 1.74 14.69 -21.50
C ASP A 71 0.32 15.03 -21.97
N ILE A 72 -0.63 14.15 -21.62
CA ILE A 72 -2.05 14.30 -21.92
C ILE A 72 -2.80 14.31 -20.59
N ASN A 73 -3.29 15.49 -20.21
CA ASN A 73 -3.96 15.70 -18.94
C ASN A 73 -5.39 16.18 -19.15
N GLY A 74 -6.33 15.61 -18.41
CA GLY A 74 -7.75 15.93 -18.46
C GLY A 74 -8.53 15.02 -19.40
N ARG A 75 -9.75 14.64 -18.98
CA ARG A 75 -10.59 13.68 -19.72
C ARG A 75 -10.92 14.16 -21.14
N LYS A 76 -11.09 15.48 -21.33
CA LYS A 76 -11.34 16.09 -22.66
C LYS A 76 -10.16 15.82 -23.62
N ASN A 77 -8.93 15.84 -23.12
CA ASN A 77 -7.71 15.66 -23.93
C ASN A 77 -7.37 14.18 -24.18
N VAL A 78 -7.75 13.28 -23.27
CA VAL A 78 -7.58 11.82 -23.46
C VAL A 78 -8.54 11.26 -24.52
N GLY A 79 -9.68 11.92 -24.74
CA GLY A 79 -10.65 11.54 -25.77
C GLY A 79 -11.39 10.24 -25.42
N ARG A 80 -11.68 9.38 -26.40
CA ARG A 80 -12.34 8.06 -26.22
C ARG A 80 -11.34 6.90 -26.34
N SER A 81 -10.25 7.03 -25.60
CA SER A 81 -9.09 6.14 -25.69
C SER A 81 -8.96 5.25 -24.45
N PHE A 82 -8.45 4.04 -24.66
CA PHE A 82 -8.05 3.11 -23.61
C PHE A 82 -6.53 3.06 -23.47
N PRO A 83 -6.01 2.58 -22.32
CA PRO A 83 -4.58 2.32 -22.16
C PRO A 83 -4.06 1.40 -23.28
N GLY A 84 -2.97 1.82 -23.94
CA GLY A 84 -2.31 1.09 -25.03
C GLY A 84 -2.83 1.39 -26.44
N ASP A 85 -3.95 2.12 -26.59
CA ASP A 85 -4.47 2.49 -27.92
C ASP A 85 -3.41 3.26 -28.74
N GLN A 86 -3.34 2.98 -30.05
CA GLN A 86 -2.58 3.82 -30.97
C GLN A 86 -3.45 4.99 -31.40
N VAL A 87 -3.04 6.18 -30.99
CA VAL A 87 -3.80 7.42 -31.07
C VAL A 87 -3.03 8.46 -31.89
N VAL A 88 -3.76 9.33 -32.58
CA VAL A 88 -3.15 10.53 -33.15
C VAL A 88 -3.27 11.65 -32.12
N VAL A 89 -2.16 12.32 -31.85
CA VAL A 89 -2.06 13.38 -30.84
C VAL A 89 -1.65 14.66 -31.50
N GLU A 90 -2.43 15.71 -31.26
CA GLU A 90 -2.06 17.09 -31.57
C GLU A 90 -1.22 17.65 -30.42
N ILE A 91 -0.03 18.16 -30.74
CA ILE A 91 0.84 18.82 -29.76
C ILE A 91 0.34 20.25 -29.56
N VAL A 92 -0.18 20.53 -28.37
CA VAL A 92 -0.82 21.82 -28.03
C VAL A 92 0.20 22.80 -27.47
N ASN A 93 1.11 22.34 -26.60
CA ASN A 93 2.16 23.18 -26.04
C ASN A 93 3.53 22.49 -26.14
N ARG A 94 4.40 23.03 -27.00
CA ARG A 94 5.78 22.54 -27.16
C ARG A 94 6.75 23.10 -26.14
N GLN A 95 6.40 24.20 -25.46
CA GLN A 95 7.27 24.87 -24.49
C GLN A 95 7.23 24.20 -23.12
N SER A 96 6.22 23.36 -22.85
CA SER A 96 6.22 22.55 -21.62
C SER A 96 7.23 21.41 -21.74
N CYS A 97 7.84 21.03 -20.61
CA CYS A 97 8.72 19.88 -20.51
C CYS A 97 8.15 18.88 -19.48
N PRO A 98 7.56 17.75 -19.91
CA PRO A 98 7.35 17.32 -21.31
C PRO A 98 6.32 18.16 -22.08
N PRO A 99 6.33 18.14 -23.44
CA PRO A 99 5.32 18.79 -24.27
C PRO A 99 3.92 18.31 -23.93
N SER A 100 2.90 19.16 -24.01
CA SER A 100 1.52 18.76 -23.75
C SER A 100 0.71 18.62 -25.05
N GLY A 101 -0.24 17.69 -25.05
CA GLY A 101 -1.04 17.40 -26.23
C GLY A 101 -2.45 16.90 -25.92
N LYS A 102 -3.22 16.70 -26.98
CA LYS A 102 -4.58 16.15 -26.94
C LYS A 102 -4.76 15.06 -27.99
N VAL A 103 -5.48 14.00 -27.64
CA VAL A 103 -5.86 12.94 -28.57
C VAL A 103 -6.95 13.46 -29.51
N VAL A 104 -6.72 13.35 -30.81
CA VAL A 104 -7.68 13.76 -31.86
C VAL A 104 -8.40 12.57 -32.51
N GLY A 105 -7.96 11.35 -32.22
CA GLY A 105 -8.63 10.13 -32.64
C GLY A 105 -7.81 8.87 -32.40
N VAL A 106 -8.48 7.73 -32.47
CA VAL A 106 -7.88 6.40 -32.27
C VAL A 106 -7.73 5.70 -33.62
N LEU A 107 -6.49 5.38 -34.01
CA LEU A 107 -6.19 4.71 -35.29
C LEU A 107 -6.28 3.19 -35.16
N LYS A 108 -5.79 2.64 -34.05
CA LYS A 108 -5.84 1.20 -33.75
C LYS A 108 -6.15 0.99 -32.27
N ARG A 109 -7.21 0.25 -31.98
CA ARG A 109 -7.56 -0.16 -30.61
C ARG A 109 -6.80 -1.41 -30.22
N VAL A 110 -6.36 -1.47 -28.97
CA VAL A 110 -5.88 -2.73 -28.39
C VAL A 110 -7.09 -3.63 -28.14
N ASP A 111 -6.91 -4.94 -28.28
CA ASP A 111 -7.93 -5.95 -27.97
C ASP A 111 -8.13 -6.05 -26.45
N PHE A 112 -8.72 -4.99 -25.88
CA PHE A 112 -8.89 -4.78 -24.44
C PHE A 112 -10.39 -4.78 -24.13
N SER A 113 -10.97 -5.97 -24.08
CA SER A 113 -12.43 -6.11 -23.99
C SER A 113 -12.92 -6.35 -22.57
N LEU A 114 -12.15 -6.96 -21.67
CA LEU A 114 -12.63 -7.40 -20.34
C LEU A 114 -11.98 -6.61 -19.20
N PHE A 115 -12.82 -6.17 -18.25
CA PHE A 115 -12.40 -5.45 -17.04
C PHE A 115 -13.14 -5.97 -15.82
N VAL A 116 -12.44 -6.18 -14.71
CA VAL A 116 -13.07 -6.43 -13.42
C VAL A 116 -13.48 -5.10 -12.82
N CYS A 117 -14.73 -5.02 -12.37
CA CYS A 117 -15.36 -3.79 -11.92
C CYS A 117 -16.08 -3.97 -10.60
N THR A 118 -16.20 -2.86 -9.87
CA THR A 118 -17.17 -2.67 -8.80
C THR A 118 -18.32 -1.82 -9.34
N ILE A 119 -19.48 -1.83 -8.69
CA ILE A 119 -20.57 -0.92 -9.05
C ILE A 119 -20.27 0.48 -8.48
N ASP A 120 -20.54 1.52 -9.26
CA ASP A 120 -20.37 2.90 -8.81
C ASP A 120 -21.29 3.23 -7.62
N SER A 121 -20.79 4.05 -6.70
CA SER A 121 -21.51 4.40 -5.48
C SER A 121 -22.75 5.25 -5.72
N HIS A 122 -22.77 6.05 -6.79
CA HIS A 122 -23.86 6.99 -7.10
C HIS A 122 -24.81 6.42 -8.16
N ASP A 123 -24.27 5.76 -9.20
CA ASP A 123 -25.06 5.22 -10.29
C ASP A 123 -24.91 3.69 -10.42
N PRO A 124 -25.95 2.89 -10.11
CA PRO A 124 -25.89 1.44 -10.17
C PRO A 124 -25.79 0.86 -11.59
N GLN A 125 -26.00 1.66 -12.64
CA GLN A 125 -25.80 1.27 -14.04
C GLN A 125 -24.37 1.55 -14.51
N VAL A 126 -23.54 2.18 -13.68
CA VAL A 126 -22.15 2.49 -13.98
C VAL A 126 -21.24 1.55 -13.18
N MET A 127 -20.31 0.94 -13.90
CA MET A 127 -19.29 0.05 -13.38
C MET A 127 -17.96 0.81 -13.30
N THR A 128 -17.29 0.74 -12.16
CA THR A 128 -15.98 1.32 -11.91
C THR A 128 -14.92 0.22 -11.97
N PRO A 129 -14.05 0.22 -13.00
CA PRO A 129 -12.95 -0.73 -13.11
C PRO A 129 -12.01 -0.69 -11.90
N ILE A 130 -11.47 -1.84 -11.51
CA ILE A 130 -10.44 -1.93 -10.48
C ILE A 130 -9.18 -1.20 -10.95
N ASN A 131 -8.80 -1.40 -12.22
CA ASN A 131 -7.75 -0.65 -12.89
C ASN A 131 -8.12 0.84 -13.03
N ASN A 132 -7.37 1.70 -12.35
CA ASN A 132 -7.61 3.14 -12.30
C ASN A 132 -7.25 3.90 -13.60
N CYS A 133 -6.62 3.23 -14.57
CA CYS A 133 -6.32 3.77 -15.89
C CYS A 133 -7.49 3.66 -16.87
N VAL A 134 -8.55 2.94 -16.50
CA VAL A 134 -9.72 2.68 -17.34
C VAL A 134 -10.88 3.54 -16.89
N SER A 135 -11.63 4.08 -17.86
CA SER A 135 -12.83 4.86 -17.56
C SER A 135 -13.97 3.99 -17.06
N LYS A 136 -14.88 4.59 -16.29
CA LYS A 136 -16.11 3.93 -15.86
C LYS A 136 -16.92 3.46 -17.07
N ILE A 137 -17.59 2.32 -16.94
CA ILE A 137 -18.30 1.64 -18.03
C ILE A 137 -19.79 1.66 -17.73
N TYR A 138 -20.61 2.04 -18.70
CA TYR A 138 -22.06 2.02 -18.57
C TYR A 138 -22.61 0.64 -18.96
N THR A 139 -23.36 0.04 -18.05
CA THR A 139 -24.04 -1.26 -18.19
C THR A 139 -25.54 -1.06 -17.93
N PRO A 140 -26.41 -1.02 -18.95
CA PRO A 140 -27.83 -0.76 -18.76
C PRO A 140 -28.52 -1.89 -17.98
N PHE A 141 -29.57 -1.54 -17.25
CA PHE A 141 -30.47 -2.54 -16.66
C PHE A 141 -31.25 -3.29 -17.73
N TRP A 142 -31.76 -4.46 -17.35
CA TRP A 142 -32.67 -5.20 -18.21
C TRP A 142 -34.02 -4.48 -18.32
N LYS A 143 -34.49 -4.27 -19.56
CA LYS A 143 -35.71 -3.51 -19.86
C LYS A 143 -36.92 -3.99 -19.05
N ASP A 144 -37.11 -5.30 -18.94
CA ASP A 144 -38.28 -5.90 -18.25
C ASP A 144 -38.09 -6.06 -16.74
N LYS A 145 -36.89 -5.78 -16.21
CA LYS A 145 -36.54 -5.97 -14.80
C LYS A 145 -35.70 -4.80 -14.28
N PRO A 146 -36.34 -3.75 -13.71
CA PRO A 146 -35.60 -2.65 -13.12
C PRO A 146 -34.66 -3.15 -12.01
N ASN A 147 -33.50 -2.50 -11.85
CA ASN A 147 -32.46 -2.88 -10.90
C ASN A 147 -31.86 -4.28 -11.10
N HIS A 148 -31.96 -4.87 -12.29
CA HIS A 148 -31.28 -6.12 -12.60
C HIS A 148 -30.33 -5.93 -13.78
N ILE A 149 -29.14 -6.51 -13.66
CA ILE A 149 -28.18 -6.59 -14.76
C ILE A 149 -28.16 -8.02 -15.28
N ALA A 150 -28.16 -8.17 -16.60
CA ALA A 150 -28.03 -9.47 -17.26
C ALA A 150 -26.55 -9.86 -17.33
N VAL A 151 -26.23 -11.06 -16.85
CA VAL A 151 -24.94 -11.72 -17.05
C VAL A 151 -25.04 -12.52 -18.35
N ARG A 152 -24.14 -12.27 -19.29
CA ARG A 152 -24.18 -12.80 -20.65
C ARG A 152 -23.00 -13.71 -20.94
N LYS A 153 -23.21 -14.74 -21.76
CA LYS A 153 -22.12 -15.58 -22.26
C LYS A 153 -21.18 -14.78 -23.16
N ILE A 154 -19.89 -15.13 -23.15
CA ILE A 154 -18.87 -14.39 -23.91
C ILE A 154 -18.98 -14.70 -25.41
N GLU A 155 -19.36 -15.93 -25.76
CA GLU A 155 -19.37 -16.45 -27.13
C GLU A 155 -20.55 -15.91 -27.97
N ASP A 156 -21.76 -15.85 -27.38
CA ASP A 156 -23.00 -15.50 -28.09
C ASP A 156 -23.79 -14.33 -27.49
N GLU A 157 -23.28 -13.72 -26.40
CA GLU A 157 -23.88 -12.57 -25.70
C GLU A 157 -25.30 -12.80 -25.16
N ARG A 158 -25.78 -14.05 -25.12
CA ARG A 158 -27.11 -14.37 -24.60
C ARG A 158 -27.14 -14.26 -23.07
N PRO A 159 -28.23 -13.74 -22.47
CA PRO A 159 -28.37 -13.67 -21.02
C PRO A 159 -28.47 -15.08 -20.44
N GLU A 160 -27.58 -15.40 -19.50
CA GLU A 160 -27.56 -16.67 -18.77
C GLU A 160 -28.29 -16.53 -17.42
N MET A 161 -28.08 -15.40 -16.73
CA MET A 161 -28.70 -15.11 -15.45
C MET A 161 -28.90 -13.61 -15.23
N PHE A 162 -29.73 -13.26 -14.25
CA PHE A 162 -29.99 -11.88 -13.84
C PHE A 162 -29.57 -11.66 -12.41
N VAL A 163 -28.81 -10.59 -12.17
CA VAL A 163 -28.34 -10.21 -10.84
C VAL A 163 -29.04 -8.95 -10.40
N LYS A 164 -29.75 -9.04 -9.27
CA LYS A 164 -30.40 -7.88 -8.64
C LYS A 164 -29.33 -6.98 -8.04
N ILE A 165 -29.37 -5.70 -8.38
CA ILE A 165 -28.46 -4.69 -7.86
C ILE A 165 -29.08 -4.07 -6.61
N ASN A 166 -28.41 -4.26 -5.48
CA ASN A 166 -28.70 -3.65 -4.20
C ASN A 166 -27.38 -3.41 -3.43
N GLU A 167 -27.45 -2.79 -2.26
CA GLU A 167 -26.25 -2.48 -1.45
C GLU A 167 -25.47 -3.72 -0.99
N GLU A 168 -26.10 -4.89 -0.91
CA GLU A 168 -25.44 -6.15 -0.58
C GLU A 168 -24.61 -6.64 -1.78
N THR A 169 -25.23 -6.70 -2.97
CA THR A 169 -24.55 -7.10 -4.21
C THR A 169 -23.39 -6.15 -4.54
N LYS A 170 -23.57 -4.84 -4.33
CA LYS A 170 -22.52 -3.83 -4.55
C LYS A 170 -21.28 -4.07 -3.68
N ARG A 171 -21.46 -4.50 -2.43
CA ARG A 171 -20.37 -4.71 -1.47
C ARG A 171 -19.73 -6.09 -1.56
N ASN A 172 -20.51 -7.11 -1.93
CA ASN A 172 -20.10 -8.50 -1.85
C ASN A 172 -19.67 -9.12 -3.19
N ASN A 173 -19.89 -8.42 -4.32
CA ASN A 173 -19.58 -8.96 -5.64
C ASN A 173 -18.71 -8.00 -6.48
N LEU A 174 -17.90 -8.59 -7.34
CA LEU A 174 -17.21 -7.95 -8.44
C LEU A 174 -17.83 -8.42 -9.76
N PHE A 175 -17.71 -7.60 -10.80
CA PHE A 175 -18.34 -7.84 -12.10
C PHE A 175 -17.28 -7.79 -13.18
N VAL A 176 -17.17 -8.86 -13.97
CA VAL A 176 -16.36 -8.84 -15.18
C VAL A 176 -17.20 -8.27 -16.30
N VAL A 177 -16.77 -7.14 -16.84
CA VAL A 177 -17.50 -6.34 -17.82
C VAL A 177 -16.75 -6.38 -19.14
N ARG A 178 -17.45 -6.78 -20.20
CA ARG A 178 -16.96 -6.67 -21.58
C ARG A 178 -17.36 -5.32 -22.16
N VAL A 179 -16.41 -4.50 -22.58
CA VAL A 179 -16.69 -3.26 -23.34
C VAL A 179 -17.08 -3.63 -24.76
N LEU A 180 -18.21 -3.11 -25.23
CA LEU A 180 -18.72 -3.32 -26.59
C LEU A 180 -18.35 -2.16 -27.51
N LYS A 181 -18.66 -0.92 -27.11
CA LYS A 181 -18.48 0.27 -27.96
C LYS A 181 -18.44 1.55 -27.14
N TRP A 182 -17.66 2.53 -27.61
CA TRP A 182 -17.69 3.91 -27.10
C TRP A 182 -18.20 4.89 -28.16
N ARG A 183 -19.49 5.22 -28.10
CA ARG A 183 -20.14 6.17 -29.04
C ARG A 183 -19.78 7.62 -28.74
N GLU A 184 -19.95 8.47 -29.74
CA GLU A 184 -19.65 9.90 -29.62
C GLU A 184 -20.75 10.60 -28.83
N GLY A 185 -20.39 11.64 -28.07
CA GLY A 185 -21.30 12.31 -27.14
C GLY A 185 -21.56 11.58 -25.83
N PHE A 186 -21.16 10.30 -25.71
CA PHE A 186 -21.31 9.53 -24.47
C PHE A 186 -20.06 9.61 -23.59
N ARG A 187 -20.27 9.95 -22.31
CA ARG A 187 -19.20 10.07 -21.31
C ARG A 187 -18.49 8.74 -21.02
N ASN A 188 -19.23 7.63 -21.02
CA ASN A 188 -18.75 6.30 -20.67
C ASN A 188 -18.97 5.31 -21.83
N PRO A 189 -18.08 4.34 -22.08
CA PRO A 189 -18.32 3.25 -23.01
C PRO A 189 -19.49 2.36 -22.56
N LEU A 190 -20.19 1.76 -23.53
CA LEU A 190 -21.19 0.72 -23.30
C LEU A 190 -20.49 -0.62 -23.07
N GLY A 191 -20.89 -1.31 -22.00
CA GLY A 191 -20.44 -2.66 -21.69
C GLY A 191 -21.57 -3.60 -21.29
N ILE A 192 -21.23 -4.89 -21.22
CA ILE A 192 -22.09 -5.97 -20.74
C ILE A 192 -21.37 -6.75 -19.65
N VAL A 193 -22.11 -7.21 -18.64
CA VAL A 193 -21.55 -8.10 -17.62
C VAL A 193 -21.48 -9.51 -18.18
N VAL A 194 -20.32 -10.16 -18.08
CA VAL A 194 -20.10 -11.53 -18.56
C VAL A 194 -19.88 -12.54 -17.45
N LYS A 195 -19.42 -12.09 -16.28
CA LYS A 195 -19.19 -12.94 -15.10
C LYS A 195 -19.36 -12.13 -13.83
N VAL A 196 -19.81 -12.79 -12.76
CA VAL A 196 -19.85 -12.22 -11.40
C VAL A 196 -18.92 -13.02 -10.52
N LEU A 197 -18.04 -12.32 -9.81
CA LEU A 197 -17.08 -12.89 -8.88
C LEU A 197 -17.47 -12.47 -7.45
N PRO A 198 -17.23 -13.31 -6.44
CA PRO A 198 -17.38 -12.87 -5.06
C PRO A 198 -16.32 -11.83 -4.70
N LYS A 199 -16.56 -11.06 -3.63
CA LYS A 199 -15.57 -10.19 -3.01
C LYS A 199 -14.32 -11.01 -2.67
N VAL A 200 -13.16 -10.45 -2.95
CA VAL A 200 -11.88 -11.11 -2.67
C VAL A 200 -11.63 -11.17 -1.17
N THR A 201 -11.65 -12.39 -0.63
CA THR A 201 -11.30 -12.69 0.77
C THR A 201 -10.22 -13.76 0.91
N THR A 202 -9.71 -14.26 -0.22
CA THR A 202 -8.68 -15.31 -0.30
C THR A 202 -7.65 -14.95 -1.37
N LEU A 203 -6.44 -15.49 -1.23
CA LEU A 203 -5.37 -15.31 -2.21
C LEU A 203 -5.80 -15.78 -3.60
N GLU A 204 -6.34 -16.99 -3.74
CA GLU A 204 -6.75 -17.54 -5.04
C GLU A 204 -7.81 -16.68 -5.73
N GLY A 205 -8.81 -16.16 -5.01
CA GLY A 205 -9.83 -15.29 -5.59
C GLY A 205 -9.26 -13.96 -6.08
N GLY A 206 -8.24 -13.42 -5.40
CA GLY A 206 -7.56 -12.21 -5.84
C GLY A 206 -6.61 -12.46 -7.02
N LEU A 207 -5.94 -13.62 -7.06
CA LEU A 207 -5.11 -14.03 -8.20
C LEU A 207 -5.96 -14.30 -9.45
N GLU A 208 -7.18 -14.82 -9.31
CA GLU A 208 -8.14 -14.93 -10.42
C GLU A 208 -8.51 -13.55 -10.99
N VAL A 209 -8.76 -12.56 -10.12
CA VAL A 209 -9.01 -11.17 -10.55
C VAL A 209 -7.81 -10.60 -11.31
N LEU A 210 -6.58 -10.83 -10.82
CA LEU A 210 -5.37 -10.37 -11.50
C LEU A 210 -5.12 -11.12 -12.83
N ASP A 211 -5.34 -12.43 -12.91
CA ASP A 211 -5.23 -13.19 -14.15
C ASP A 211 -6.16 -12.60 -15.24
N ILE A 212 -7.38 -12.17 -14.88
CA ILE A 212 -8.33 -11.51 -15.80
C ILE A 212 -7.84 -10.12 -16.20
N GLU A 213 -7.45 -9.28 -15.23
CA GLU A 213 -6.99 -7.91 -15.48
C GLU A 213 -5.75 -7.84 -16.38
N TYR A 214 -4.85 -8.81 -16.25
CA TYR A 214 -3.62 -8.90 -17.04
C TYR A 214 -3.72 -9.85 -18.24
N GLN A 215 -4.91 -10.42 -18.48
CA GLN A 215 -5.23 -11.30 -19.62
C GLN A 215 -4.27 -12.51 -19.73
N LEU A 216 -3.94 -13.13 -18.59
CA LEU A 216 -2.99 -14.23 -18.54
C LEU A 216 -3.59 -15.50 -19.16
N LYS A 217 -2.94 -16.02 -20.21
CA LYS A 217 -3.35 -17.27 -20.89
C LYS A 217 -2.51 -18.42 -20.36
N ARG A 218 -3.13 -19.36 -19.63
CA ARG A 218 -2.44 -20.55 -19.11
C ARG A 218 -2.56 -21.78 -20.01
N VAL A 219 -3.50 -21.78 -20.94
CA VAL A 219 -3.73 -22.91 -21.87
C VAL A 219 -3.19 -22.55 -23.25
N PRO A 220 -2.20 -23.30 -23.77
CA PRO A 220 -1.68 -23.07 -25.11
C PRO A 220 -2.72 -23.41 -26.19
N PRO A 221 -2.73 -22.69 -27.33
CA PRO A 221 -3.61 -22.99 -28.44
C PRO A 221 -3.26 -24.35 -29.10
N PRO A 222 -4.20 -24.97 -29.85
CA PRO A 222 -3.99 -26.29 -30.46
C PRO A 222 -2.72 -26.40 -31.33
N SER A 223 -2.38 -25.34 -32.08
CA SER A 223 -1.17 -25.29 -32.92
C SER A 223 0.12 -25.44 -32.11
N VAL A 224 0.17 -24.87 -30.91
CA VAL A 224 1.32 -24.98 -29.99
C VAL A 224 1.34 -26.36 -29.34
N GLN A 225 0.19 -26.93 -29.02
CA GLN A 225 0.09 -28.29 -28.46
C GLN A 225 0.58 -29.37 -29.44
N GLU A 226 0.35 -29.18 -30.75
CA GLU A 226 0.90 -30.07 -31.78
C GLU A 226 2.42 -29.97 -31.88
N GLU A 227 2.97 -28.75 -31.82
CA GLU A 227 4.42 -28.52 -31.83
C GLU A 227 5.10 -29.07 -30.57
N LEU A 228 4.43 -29.00 -29.42
CA LEU A 228 4.90 -29.57 -28.15
C LEU A 228 5.25 -31.06 -28.27
N LYS A 229 4.49 -31.82 -29.09
CA LYS A 229 4.75 -33.26 -29.31
C LYS A 229 6.08 -33.52 -30.01
N LYS A 230 6.59 -32.57 -30.81
CA LYS A 230 7.87 -32.70 -31.52
C LYS A 230 9.08 -32.61 -30.58
N TYR A 231 8.92 -31.97 -29.43
CA TYR A 231 10.00 -31.85 -28.45
C TYR A 231 10.19 -33.12 -27.61
N LYS A 232 9.18 -34.00 -27.55
CA LYS A 232 9.28 -35.29 -26.86
C LYS A 232 10.19 -36.24 -27.64
N GLY A 233 11.38 -36.51 -27.10
CA GLY A 233 12.34 -37.48 -27.67
C GLY A 233 13.35 -36.91 -28.67
N LEU A 234 13.54 -35.58 -28.72
CA LEU A 234 14.62 -34.97 -29.50
C LEU A 234 15.99 -35.44 -28.99
N ASN A 235 16.79 -36.03 -29.89
CA ASN A 235 18.16 -36.39 -29.58
C ASN A 235 19.06 -35.14 -29.69
N LEU A 236 19.71 -34.79 -28.58
CA LEU A 236 20.61 -33.64 -28.50
C LEU A 236 22.00 -33.92 -29.09
N ASN A 237 22.31 -35.17 -29.43
CA ASN A 237 23.58 -35.59 -30.03
C ASN A 237 23.51 -35.48 -31.56
N GLY A 238 24.16 -34.46 -32.14
CA GLY A 238 24.24 -34.30 -33.60
C GLY A 238 24.74 -32.96 -34.13
N GLN A 239 24.90 -31.93 -33.29
CA GLN A 239 25.41 -30.62 -33.69
C GLN A 239 26.86 -30.40 -33.24
N ARG A 240 27.63 -29.63 -34.02
CA ARG A 240 29.03 -29.28 -33.76
C ARG A 240 29.10 -28.26 -32.59
N ARG A 241 28.96 -28.76 -31.36
CA ARG A 241 28.97 -27.98 -30.11
C ARG A 241 30.17 -28.34 -29.26
N LYS A 242 30.64 -27.40 -28.44
CA LYS A 242 31.67 -27.65 -27.42
C LYS A 242 31.09 -28.57 -26.34
N ASP A 243 31.74 -29.69 -26.10
CA ASP A 243 31.35 -30.60 -25.02
C ASP A 243 31.88 -30.05 -23.69
N CYS A 244 30.96 -29.76 -22.77
CA CYS A 244 31.24 -29.25 -21.42
C CYS A 244 30.60 -30.15 -20.36
N ARG A 245 30.17 -31.36 -20.72
CA ARG A 245 29.47 -32.29 -19.81
C ARG A 245 30.36 -32.83 -18.68
N GLU A 246 31.68 -32.77 -18.85
CA GLU A 246 32.64 -33.15 -17.81
C GLU A 246 32.99 -32.01 -16.86
N TYR A 247 32.47 -30.79 -17.10
CA TYR A 247 32.79 -29.64 -16.26
C TYR A 247 31.84 -29.63 -15.08
N LEU A 248 32.42 -29.55 -13.87
CA LEU A 248 31.61 -29.45 -12.65
C LEU A 248 30.75 -28.19 -12.72
N THR A 249 29.45 -28.41 -12.94
CA THR A 249 28.47 -27.36 -13.28
C THR A 249 27.33 -27.38 -12.27
N PHE A 250 26.90 -26.20 -11.82
CA PHE A 250 25.81 -26.08 -10.86
C PHE A 250 24.90 -24.88 -11.17
N THR A 251 23.64 -24.96 -10.74
CA THR A 251 22.70 -23.83 -10.78
C THR A 251 22.41 -23.32 -9.37
N ILE A 252 22.14 -22.02 -9.23
CA ILE A 252 21.77 -21.38 -7.97
C ILE A 252 20.52 -20.53 -8.21
N ASP A 253 19.40 -20.98 -7.66
CA ASP A 253 18.08 -20.42 -7.91
C ASP A 253 17.26 -20.33 -6.61
N PRO A 254 16.11 -19.64 -6.60
CA PRO A 254 15.17 -19.75 -5.48
C PRO A 254 14.73 -21.21 -5.26
N VAL A 255 14.46 -21.59 -4.01
CA VAL A 255 14.14 -22.98 -3.58
C VAL A 255 13.08 -23.66 -4.46
N ASN A 256 12.04 -22.93 -4.84
CA ASN A 256 10.90 -23.46 -5.61
C ASN A 256 11.02 -23.27 -7.13
N SER A 257 12.14 -22.72 -7.62
CA SER A 257 12.37 -22.50 -9.05
C SER A 257 12.41 -23.83 -9.82
N LYS A 258 11.88 -23.84 -11.05
CA LYS A 258 11.95 -25.01 -11.96
C LYS A 258 12.41 -24.66 -13.36
N ASP A 259 12.52 -23.37 -13.66
CA ASP A 259 12.85 -22.78 -14.94
C ASP A 259 14.25 -22.17 -14.89
N MET A 260 15.24 -22.99 -14.54
CA MET A 260 16.65 -22.57 -14.46
C MET A 260 17.19 -22.18 -15.83
N ASP A 261 17.45 -20.89 -16.01
CA ASP A 261 18.00 -20.28 -17.22
C ASP A 261 19.53 -20.41 -17.29
N ASP A 262 20.20 -20.36 -16.14
CA ASP A 262 21.65 -20.23 -16.02
C ASP A 262 22.30 -21.31 -15.16
N ALA A 263 23.55 -21.63 -15.50
CA ALA A 263 24.43 -22.53 -14.77
C ALA A 263 25.86 -21.99 -14.77
N ILE A 264 26.65 -22.35 -13.76
CA ILE A 264 28.00 -21.87 -13.53
C ILE A 264 28.95 -23.07 -13.43
N SER A 265 30.12 -22.98 -14.05
CA SER A 265 31.24 -23.91 -13.84
C SER A 265 32.53 -23.16 -13.54
N VAL A 266 33.44 -23.80 -12.81
CA VAL A 266 34.79 -23.27 -12.57
C VAL A 266 35.80 -24.39 -12.75
N ARG A 267 36.89 -24.10 -13.45
CA ARG A 267 37.97 -25.06 -13.70
C ARG A 267 39.33 -24.47 -13.40
N ASP A 268 40.19 -25.27 -12.79
CA ASP A 268 41.61 -24.95 -12.69
C ASP A 268 42.34 -25.32 -13.98
N ILE A 269 43.10 -24.38 -14.53
CA ILE A 269 43.96 -24.60 -15.71
C ILE A 269 45.40 -24.18 -15.45
N GLY A 270 45.87 -24.36 -14.20
CA GLY A 270 47.25 -24.12 -13.77
C GLY A 270 47.46 -22.70 -13.23
N GLN A 271 48.12 -21.83 -14.00
CA GLN A 271 48.33 -20.43 -13.60
C GLN A 271 47.07 -19.57 -13.72
N HIS A 272 46.06 -20.08 -14.41
CA HIS A 272 44.77 -19.45 -14.62
C HIS A 272 43.66 -20.34 -14.06
N TYR A 273 42.47 -19.77 -13.86
CA TYR A 273 41.23 -20.51 -13.72
C TYR A 273 40.26 -20.04 -14.81
N GLU A 274 39.34 -20.91 -15.22
CA GLU A 274 38.28 -20.59 -16.16
C GLU A 274 36.93 -20.59 -15.43
N VAL A 275 36.16 -19.51 -15.58
CA VAL A 275 34.76 -19.43 -15.13
C VAL A 275 33.87 -19.56 -16.36
N GLY A 276 32.98 -20.56 -16.35
CA GLY A 276 31.96 -20.77 -17.36
C GLY A 276 30.61 -20.25 -16.89
N VAL A 277 29.97 -19.38 -17.68
CA VAL A 277 28.57 -18.98 -17.51
C VAL A 277 27.77 -19.59 -18.66
N HIS A 278 26.84 -20.48 -18.34
CA HIS A 278 26.10 -21.29 -19.31
C HIS A 278 24.62 -20.90 -19.29
N ILE A 279 24.09 -20.39 -20.40
CA ILE A 279 22.67 -20.00 -20.50
C ILE A 279 21.93 -20.97 -21.42
N ALA A 280 20.72 -21.38 -21.04
CA ALA A 280 19.87 -22.28 -21.83
C ALA A 280 19.73 -21.81 -23.29
N ASP A 281 19.99 -22.68 -24.27
CA ASP A 281 19.98 -22.33 -25.69
C ASP A 281 18.60 -22.57 -26.32
N ILE A 282 17.70 -21.60 -26.17
CA ILE A 282 16.31 -21.70 -26.65
C ILE A 282 16.23 -21.44 -28.15
N ALA A 283 17.08 -20.55 -28.67
CA ALA A 283 17.10 -20.17 -30.08
C ALA A 283 17.37 -21.37 -31.03
N SER A 284 18.03 -22.42 -30.54
CA SER A 284 18.26 -23.67 -31.29
C SER A 284 16.99 -24.51 -31.50
N PHE A 285 16.00 -24.36 -30.63
CA PHE A 285 14.77 -25.16 -30.63
C PHE A 285 13.56 -24.39 -31.14
N VAL A 286 13.49 -23.09 -30.86
CA VAL A 286 12.35 -22.23 -31.21
C VAL A 286 12.72 -21.39 -32.42
N ILE A 287 12.31 -21.85 -33.60
CA ILE A 287 12.58 -21.19 -34.88
C ILE A 287 11.71 -19.93 -35.03
N LYS A 288 12.28 -18.84 -35.55
CA LYS A 288 11.54 -17.60 -35.87
C LYS A 288 10.28 -17.92 -36.69
N ASP A 289 9.16 -17.28 -36.33
CA ASP A 289 7.86 -17.37 -36.99
C ASP A 289 7.12 -18.72 -36.85
N SER A 290 7.68 -19.68 -36.10
CA SER A 290 6.98 -20.93 -35.71
C SER A 290 5.75 -20.62 -34.83
N PRO A 291 4.77 -21.55 -34.72
CA PRO A 291 3.66 -21.40 -33.79
C PRO A 291 4.13 -21.17 -32.34
N MET A 292 5.16 -21.88 -31.89
CA MET A 292 5.78 -21.69 -30.57
C MET A 292 6.41 -20.30 -30.41
N ASP A 293 7.13 -19.81 -31.43
CA ASP A 293 7.73 -18.46 -31.40
C ASP A 293 6.68 -17.36 -31.32
N LYS A 294 5.62 -17.46 -32.13
CA LYS A 294 4.51 -16.50 -32.11
C LYS A 294 3.78 -16.51 -30.77
N TYR A 295 3.61 -17.68 -30.17
CA TYR A 295 3.06 -17.80 -28.81
C TYR A 295 3.96 -17.14 -27.77
N ALA A 296 5.26 -17.43 -27.79
CA ALA A 296 6.23 -16.82 -26.87
C ALA A 296 6.34 -15.30 -27.06
N GLN A 297 6.28 -14.83 -28.31
CA GLN A 297 6.21 -13.41 -28.64
C GLN A 297 4.94 -12.78 -28.06
N GLU A 298 3.78 -13.43 -28.22
CA GLU A 298 2.50 -12.96 -27.68
C GLU A 298 2.54 -12.84 -26.15
N GLN A 299 3.04 -13.86 -25.44
CA GLN A 299 3.21 -13.83 -23.99
C GLN A 299 4.27 -12.80 -23.55
N GLY A 300 5.40 -12.74 -24.24
CA GLY A 300 6.53 -11.83 -24.02
C GLY A 300 7.38 -12.11 -22.78
N THR A 301 6.77 -12.50 -21.66
CA THR A 301 7.45 -12.80 -20.40
C THR A 301 6.63 -13.71 -19.48
N THR A 302 7.28 -14.36 -18.51
CA THR A 302 6.63 -15.17 -17.45
C THR A 302 6.17 -14.30 -16.28
N PHE A 303 4.99 -14.59 -15.72
CA PHE A 303 4.44 -13.90 -14.54
C PHE A 303 4.49 -14.81 -13.32
N TYR A 304 5.09 -14.35 -12.21
CA TYR A 304 5.29 -15.14 -10.99
C TYR A 304 4.34 -14.70 -9.84
N PRO A 305 3.20 -15.38 -9.63
CA PRO A 305 2.36 -15.17 -8.45
C PRO A 305 2.94 -15.84 -7.18
N PRO A 306 2.64 -15.34 -5.97
CA PRO A 306 2.98 -16.03 -4.73
C PRO A 306 2.13 -17.30 -4.55
N GLU A 307 2.74 -18.36 -3.98
CA GLU A 307 2.09 -19.64 -3.62
C GLU A 307 1.31 -20.35 -4.75
N ARG A 308 1.50 -19.94 -6.01
CA ARG A 308 0.81 -20.46 -7.19
C ARG A 308 1.80 -20.65 -8.34
N GLU A 309 1.44 -21.52 -9.27
CA GLU A 309 2.27 -21.79 -10.43
C GLU A 309 2.43 -20.56 -11.35
N PRO A 310 3.64 -20.28 -11.87
CA PRO A 310 3.87 -19.19 -12.83
C PRO A 310 3.01 -19.31 -14.09
N ALA A 311 2.60 -18.17 -14.64
CA ALA A 311 2.08 -18.14 -16.00
C ALA A 311 3.28 -18.02 -16.96
N HIS A 312 3.76 -19.17 -17.44
CA HIS A 312 4.97 -19.30 -18.23
C HIS A 312 4.84 -18.72 -19.65
N MET A 313 5.94 -18.14 -20.16
CA MET A 313 6.06 -17.68 -21.55
C MET A 313 5.95 -18.83 -22.56
N PHE A 314 6.41 -20.03 -22.19
CA PHE A 314 6.21 -21.28 -22.94
C PHE A 314 5.27 -22.22 -22.19
N PRO A 315 4.74 -23.27 -22.83
CA PRO A 315 4.08 -24.35 -22.10
C PRO A 315 4.96 -24.88 -20.96
N LYS A 316 4.35 -25.18 -19.81
CA LYS A 316 5.04 -25.65 -18.60
C LYS A 316 6.06 -26.77 -18.86
N ASP A 317 5.66 -27.77 -19.65
CA ASP A 317 6.49 -28.93 -19.99
C ASP A 317 7.81 -28.55 -20.71
N LEU A 318 7.87 -27.36 -21.32
CA LEU A 318 9.10 -26.84 -21.89
C LEU A 318 9.85 -25.95 -20.89
N SER A 319 9.16 -24.98 -20.29
CA SER A 319 9.80 -24.03 -19.36
C SER A 319 10.42 -24.69 -18.14
N ALA A 320 9.70 -25.64 -17.52
CA ALA A 320 10.07 -26.24 -16.24
C ALA A 320 10.76 -27.61 -16.35
N ASP A 321 11.02 -28.08 -17.58
CA ASP A 321 11.65 -29.39 -17.83
C ASP A 321 12.61 -29.36 -19.02
N PHE A 322 12.10 -29.32 -20.26
CA PHE A 322 12.94 -29.51 -21.46
C PHE A 322 14.00 -28.40 -21.63
N PHE A 323 13.63 -27.13 -21.45
CA PHE A 323 14.53 -26.00 -21.58
C PHE A 323 15.38 -25.73 -20.34
N SER A 324 14.85 -26.09 -19.17
CA SER A 324 15.53 -25.82 -17.91
C SER A 324 16.83 -26.61 -17.79
N LEU A 325 17.87 -25.98 -17.24
CA LEU A 325 19.18 -26.58 -16.96
C LEU A 325 19.13 -27.52 -15.73
N LEU A 326 18.18 -28.45 -15.73
CA LEU A 326 17.96 -29.45 -14.68
C LEU A 326 19.21 -30.30 -14.43
N PRO A 327 19.45 -30.72 -13.16
CA PRO A 327 20.59 -31.56 -12.83
C PRO A 327 20.50 -32.92 -13.54
N GLU A 328 21.68 -33.50 -13.79
CA GLU A 328 21.93 -34.80 -14.40
C GLU A 328 21.38 -34.98 -15.82
N CYS A 329 20.94 -33.90 -16.46
CA CYS A 329 20.38 -33.91 -17.80
C CYS A 329 21.29 -33.17 -18.80
N ASP A 330 21.52 -33.79 -19.96
CA ASP A 330 22.22 -33.12 -21.06
C ASP A 330 21.35 -31.97 -21.60
N ARG A 331 21.93 -30.78 -21.72
CA ARG A 331 21.24 -29.55 -22.16
C ARG A 331 22.11 -28.74 -23.11
N HIS A 332 21.50 -28.15 -24.13
CA HIS A 332 22.17 -27.17 -25.00
C HIS A 332 22.25 -25.83 -24.29
N ALA A 333 23.43 -25.23 -24.31
CA ALA A 333 23.68 -23.93 -23.70
C ALA A 333 24.55 -23.04 -24.60
N ILE A 334 24.36 -21.73 -24.47
CA ILE A 334 25.30 -20.72 -24.95
C ILE A 334 26.20 -20.37 -23.78
N SER A 335 27.48 -20.69 -23.93
CA SER A 335 28.47 -20.58 -22.85
C SER A 335 29.43 -19.42 -23.09
N LEU A 336 29.64 -18.61 -22.06
CA LEU A 336 30.73 -17.65 -21.98
C LEU A 336 31.84 -18.24 -21.10
N MET A 337 33.01 -18.47 -21.70
CA MET A 337 34.19 -18.99 -21.01
C MET A 337 35.16 -17.85 -20.73
N VAL A 338 35.45 -17.60 -19.46
CA VAL A 338 36.28 -16.48 -19.01
C VAL A 338 37.53 -17.01 -18.34
N VAL A 339 38.69 -16.76 -18.94
CA VAL A 339 39.99 -17.16 -18.38
C VAL A 339 40.54 -16.02 -17.53
N VAL A 340 40.96 -16.34 -16.31
CA VAL A 340 41.38 -15.36 -15.30
C VAL A 340 42.74 -15.72 -14.72
N ASP A 341 43.63 -14.73 -14.60
CA ASP A 341 44.93 -14.87 -13.95
C ASP A 341 44.78 -14.98 -12.42
N LYS A 342 45.28 -16.07 -11.83
CA LYS A 342 45.15 -16.31 -10.37
C LYS A 342 45.88 -15.31 -9.49
N LYS A 343 46.93 -14.64 -9.99
CA LYS A 343 47.73 -13.68 -9.21
C LYS A 343 47.20 -12.26 -9.33
N LYS A 344 46.82 -11.87 -10.54
CA LYS A 344 46.35 -10.51 -10.84
C LYS A 344 44.84 -10.36 -10.69
N HIS A 345 44.10 -11.47 -10.66
CA HIS A 345 42.64 -11.52 -10.69
C HIS A 345 42.04 -10.72 -11.86
N ARG A 346 42.75 -10.70 -13.00
CA ARG A 346 42.31 -10.01 -14.22
C ARG A 346 41.92 -11.01 -15.27
N ILE A 347 40.88 -10.66 -16.03
CA ILE A 347 40.43 -11.42 -17.18
C ILE A 347 41.50 -11.36 -18.27
N VAL A 348 41.90 -12.53 -18.75
CA VAL A 348 42.88 -12.73 -19.83
C VAL A 348 42.15 -12.84 -21.17
N SER A 349 41.08 -13.63 -21.22
CA SER A 349 40.25 -13.80 -22.42
C SER A 349 38.81 -14.13 -22.06
N ARG A 350 37.90 -13.88 -23.02
CA ARG A 350 36.48 -14.21 -22.97
C ARG A 350 36.09 -14.80 -24.32
N GLU A 351 35.44 -15.96 -24.33
CA GLU A 351 35.03 -16.63 -25.57
C GLU A 351 33.61 -17.20 -25.44
N PHE A 352 32.78 -16.96 -26.45
CA PHE A 352 31.46 -17.56 -26.55
C PHE A 352 31.49 -18.85 -27.37
N ALA A 353 30.78 -19.88 -26.90
CA ALA A 353 30.63 -21.13 -27.61
C ALA A 353 29.21 -21.70 -27.47
N LEU A 354 28.68 -22.25 -28.58
CA LEU A 354 27.54 -23.17 -28.51
C LEU A 354 28.02 -24.48 -27.89
N SER A 355 27.35 -24.92 -26.84
CA SER A 355 27.84 -26.00 -25.98
C SER A 355 26.76 -26.98 -25.57
N VAL A 356 27.20 -28.13 -25.05
CA VAL A 356 26.36 -29.09 -24.33
C VAL A 356 26.91 -29.23 -22.91
N ILE A 357 26.05 -29.02 -21.92
CA ILE A 357 26.39 -29.14 -20.50
C ILE A 357 25.55 -30.26 -19.87
N ARG A 358 26.00 -30.72 -18.70
CA ARG A 358 25.22 -31.55 -17.80
C ARG A 358 25.41 -31.00 -16.39
N SER A 359 24.38 -30.35 -15.86
CA SER A 359 24.45 -29.77 -14.50
C SER A 359 24.59 -30.89 -13.47
N ASP A 360 25.56 -30.82 -12.58
CA ASP A 360 25.80 -31.83 -11.54
C ASP A 360 24.94 -31.59 -10.30
N ARG A 361 24.60 -30.32 -10.04
CA ARG A 361 23.90 -29.89 -8.82
C ARG A 361 22.93 -28.74 -9.10
N LYS A 362 21.76 -28.84 -8.49
CA LYS A 362 20.84 -27.72 -8.30
C LYS A 362 20.92 -27.29 -6.84
N MET A 363 21.18 -26.01 -6.60
CA MET A 363 21.28 -25.45 -5.26
C MET A 363 20.31 -24.29 -5.09
N SER A 364 19.83 -24.09 -3.86
CA SER A 364 19.19 -22.85 -3.48
C SER A 364 20.22 -21.77 -3.15
N TYR A 365 19.83 -20.50 -3.16
CA TYR A 365 20.69 -19.42 -2.66
C TYR A 365 21.11 -19.63 -1.20
N GLU A 366 20.22 -20.20 -0.38
CA GLU A 366 20.47 -20.52 1.02
C GLU A 366 21.47 -21.68 1.16
N ASP A 367 21.41 -22.69 0.29
CA ASP A 367 22.39 -23.78 0.27
C ASP A 367 23.76 -23.28 -0.15
N ALA A 368 23.83 -22.41 -1.18
CA ALA A 368 25.06 -21.76 -1.60
C ALA A 368 25.67 -20.93 -0.48
N GLU A 369 24.86 -20.14 0.24
CA GLU A 369 25.33 -19.30 1.33
C GLU A 369 25.90 -20.13 2.50
N LYS A 370 25.24 -21.24 2.87
CA LYS A 370 25.74 -22.17 3.89
C LYS A 370 27.09 -22.79 3.51
N ILE A 371 27.31 -23.06 2.22
CA ILE A 371 28.60 -23.54 1.73
C ILE A 371 29.64 -22.43 1.84
N ILE A 372 29.34 -21.24 1.32
CA ILE A 372 30.24 -20.08 1.34
C ILE A 372 30.68 -19.75 2.78
N GLN A 373 29.78 -19.81 3.76
CA GLN A 373 30.11 -19.57 5.17
C GLN A 373 31.12 -20.58 5.76
N LYS A 374 31.14 -21.82 5.25
CA LYS A 374 32.04 -22.89 5.73
C LYS A 374 33.39 -22.89 5.01
N CYS A 375 33.49 -22.29 3.84
CA CYS A 375 34.72 -22.21 3.07
C CYS A 375 35.79 -21.42 3.83
N LYS A 376 36.89 -22.11 4.21
CA LYS A 376 38.11 -21.47 4.72
C LYS A 376 39.09 -21.37 3.55
N GLY A 377 39.64 -20.17 3.33
CA GLY A 377 40.48 -19.87 2.15
C GLY A 377 41.55 -20.93 1.87
N ASN A 378 41.66 -21.29 0.58
CA ASN A 378 42.44 -22.40 -0.03
C ASN A 378 41.71 -23.76 -0.11
N GLN A 379 40.64 -23.82 -0.90
CA GLN A 379 40.04 -25.09 -1.36
C GLN A 379 40.43 -25.37 -2.81
N SER A 380 40.63 -26.65 -3.17
CA SER A 380 40.90 -27.04 -4.56
C SER A 380 39.66 -26.79 -5.42
N CYS A 381 39.86 -26.28 -6.64
CA CYS A 381 38.79 -26.02 -7.63
C CYS A 381 38.16 -27.32 -8.19
N ASP A 382 38.56 -28.49 -7.70
CA ASP A 382 38.00 -29.79 -8.09
C ASP A 382 36.74 -30.16 -7.27
N THR A 383 36.40 -29.34 -6.28
CA THR A 383 35.24 -29.53 -5.39
C THR A 383 34.21 -28.45 -5.63
N LEU A 384 32.93 -28.76 -5.38
CA LEU A 384 31.83 -27.81 -5.51
C LEU A 384 32.08 -26.56 -4.66
N GLU A 385 32.57 -26.75 -3.43
CA GLU A 385 32.92 -25.69 -2.49
C GLU A 385 34.05 -24.80 -3.04
N GLY A 386 35.07 -25.39 -3.65
CA GLY A 386 36.16 -24.65 -4.30
C GLY A 386 35.70 -23.87 -5.52
N CYS A 387 34.81 -24.45 -6.35
CA CYS A 387 34.20 -23.74 -7.48
C CYS A 387 33.37 -22.54 -7.00
N LEU A 388 32.51 -22.72 -5.98
CA LEU A 388 31.72 -21.64 -5.40
C LEU A 388 32.60 -20.52 -4.82
N ALA A 389 33.62 -20.87 -4.05
CA ALA A 389 34.54 -19.90 -3.47
C ALA A 389 35.28 -19.09 -4.56
N THR A 390 35.69 -19.75 -5.64
CA THR A 390 36.39 -19.11 -6.76
C THR A 390 35.44 -18.21 -7.57
N ALA A 391 34.23 -18.68 -7.86
CA ALA A 391 33.20 -17.87 -8.54
C ALA A 391 32.81 -16.64 -7.71
N LEU A 392 32.69 -16.80 -6.39
CA LEU A 392 32.40 -15.69 -5.47
C LEU A 392 33.55 -14.67 -5.48
N HIS A 393 34.79 -15.11 -5.28
CA HIS A 393 35.96 -14.22 -5.30
C HIS A 393 36.08 -13.46 -6.63
N PHE A 394 35.89 -14.17 -7.76
CA PHE A 394 35.84 -13.56 -9.09
C PHE A 394 34.77 -12.47 -9.17
N SER A 395 33.54 -12.78 -8.74
CA SER A 395 32.42 -11.83 -8.78
C SER A 395 32.67 -10.59 -7.91
N GLU A 396 33.28 -10.74 -6.74
CA GLU A 396 33.57 -9.61 -5.84
C GLU A 396 34.63 -8.67 -6.42
N VAL A 397 35.72 -9.22 -6.97
CA VAL A 397 36.77 -8.43 -7.61
C VAL A 397 36.20 -7.62 -8.77
N HIS A 398 35.42 -8.25 -9.64
CA HIS A 398 34.85 -7.56 -10.80
C HIS A 398 33.72 -6.59 -10.44
N ARG A 399 32.95 -6.87 -9.39
CA ARG A 399 31.99 -5.90 -8.86
C ARG A 399 32.69 -4.67 -8.31
N LYS A 400 33.82 -4.82 -7.60
CA LYS A 400 34.64 -3.69 -7.12
C LYS A 400 35.19 -2.86 -8.29
N ASP A 401 35.71 -3.52 -9.33
CA ASP A 401 36.19 -2.82 -10.52
C ASP A 401 35.07 -2.06 -11.24
N ARG A 402 33.85 -2.63 -11.31
CA ARG A 402 32.71 -2.03 -12.01
C ARG A 402 32.05 -0.89 -11.22
N MET A 403 31.76 -1.12 -9.94
CA MET A 403 31.00 -0.21 -9.08
C MET A 403 31.88 0.77 -8.29
N GLN A 404 33.19 0.52 -8.25
CA GLN A 404 34.16 1.32 -7.48
C GLN A 404 33.76 1.37 -6.00
N GLU A 405 33.75 2.54 -5.35
CA GLU A 405 33.41 2.67 -3.93
C GLU A 405 31.97 2.22 -3.59
N ASP A 406 31.05 2.22 -4.55
CA ASP A 406 29.64 1.84 -4.36
C ASP A 406 29.39 0.31 -4.39
N TRP A 407 30.44 -0.49 -4.56
CA TRP A 407 30.32 -1.96 -4.72
C TRP A 407 29.60 -2.67 -3.55
N CYS A 408 29.69 -2.08 -2.35
CA CYS A 408 29.12 -2.62 -1.11
C CYS A 408 27.61 -2.36 -1.00
N TYR A 409 27.09 -1.29 -1.60
CA TYR A 409 25.67 -0.96 -1.56
C TYR A 409 24.84 -2.00 -2.31
N LYS A 410 23.76 -2.43 -1.67
CA LYS A 410 22.69 -3.19 -2.31
C LYS A 410 21.38 -2.84 -1.63
N ARG A 411 20.38 -2.55 -2.44
CA ARG A 411 19.01 -2.34 -1.96
C ARG A 411 18.50 -3.62 -1.26
N PRO A 412 17.82 -3.52 -0.11
CA PRO A 412 17.26 -4.68 0.55
C PRO A 412 16.29 -5.45 -0.36
N ASP A 413 16.37 -6.76 -0.31
CA ASP A 413 15.39 -7.68 -0.87
C ASP A 413 14.68 -8.38 0.29
N GLU A 414 13.37 -8.51 0.19
CA GLU A 414 12.51 -9.12 1.21
C GLU A 414 12.86 -10.59 1.46
N ASN A 415 13.42 -11.28 0.46
CA ASN A 415 13.83 -12.68 0.58
C ASN A 415 15.31 -12.86 0.96
N VAL A 416 16.09 -11.78 1.12
CA VAL A 416 17.52 -11.85 1.41
C VAL A 416 17.79 -11.32 2.81
N HIS A 417 18.30 -12.18 3.68
CA HIS A 417 18.74 -11.74 5.01
C HIS A 417 19.99 -10.87 4.90
N ILE A 418 20.06 -9.84 5.75
CA ILE A 418 21.22 -8.95 5.83
C ILE A 418 22.44 -9.77 6.22
N GLY A 419 23.54 -9.65 5.46
CA GLY A 419 24.75 -10.46 5.61
C GLY A 419 24.76 -11.77 4.81
N GLU A 420 23.61 -12.24 4.33
CA GLU A 420 23.45 -13.52 3.59
C GLU A 420 23.20 -13.32 2.09
N GLY A 421 23.58 -12.14 1.56
CA GLY A 421 23.36 -11.77 0.17
C GLY A 421 24.48 -12.15 -0.80
N ARG A 422 25.50 -12.93 -0.39
CA ARG A 422 26.71 -13.16 -1.21
C ARG A 422 26.43 -14.04 -2.42
N SER A 423 25.72 -15.15 -2.24
CA SER A 423 25.29 -16.00 -3.35
C SER A 423 24.48 -15.22 -4.39
N HIS A 424 23.57 -14.34 -3.94
CA HIS A 424 22.79 -13.46 -4.82
C HIS A 424 23.67 -12.44 -5.56
N LYS A 425 24.59 -11.74 -4.87
CA LYS A 425 25.52 -10.77 -5.47
C LYS A 425 26.43 -11.45 -6.51
N MET A 426 26.87 -12.68 -6.24
CA MET A 426 27.70 -13.48 -7.15
C MET A 426 26.97 -13.81 -8.46
N VAL A 427 25.78 -14.42 -8.37
CA VAL A 427 24.98 -14.75 -9.57
C VAL A 427 24.63 -13.49 -10.34
N GLU A 428 24.21 -12.42 -9.64
CA GLU A 428 23.92 -11.11 -10.25
C GLU A 428 25.10 -10.58 -11.07
N GLU A 429 26.31 -10.59 -10.53
CA GLU A 429 27.50 -10.10 -11.23
C GLU A 429 27.87 -10.96 -12.45
N LEU A 430 27.79 -12.29 -12.31
CA LEU A 430 28.07 -13.21 -13.42
C LEU A 430 27.07 -13.02 -14.57
N MET A 431 25.78 -12.81 -14.25
CA MET A 431 24.76 -12.51 -15.25
C MET A 431 24.95 -11.12 -15.87
N ILE A 432 25.36 -10.11 -15.09
CA ILE A 432 25.69 -8.78 -15.62
C ILE A 432 26.86 -8.89 -16.61
N MET A 433 27.92 -9.63 -16.26
CA MET A 433 29.07 -9.87 -17.12
C MET A 433 28.67 -10.59 -18.41
N PHE A 434 27.87 -11.65 -18.34
CA PHE A 434 27.39 -12.37 -19.53
C PHE A 434 26.62 -11.43 -20.46
N ASN A 435 25.67 -10.68 -19.90
CA ASN A 435 24.83 -9.73 -20.63
C ASN A 435 25.64 -8.59 -21.29
N ASN A 436 26.64 -8.05 -20.58
CA ASN A 436 27.56 -7.05 -21.13
C ASN A 436 28.44 -7.64 -22.24
N ALA A 437 29.03 -8.82 -22.05
CA ALA A 437 29.86 -9.46 -23.07
C ALA A 437 29.08 -9.78 -24.35
N VAL A 438 27.82 -10.19 -24.25
CA VAL A 438 26.94 -10.37 -25.42
C VAL A 438 26.71 -9.03 -26.12
N ALA A 439 26.41 -7.97 -25.37
CA ALA A 439 26.21 -6.63 -25.96
C ALA A 439 27.48 -6.16 -26.70
N GLU A 440 28.66 -6.29 -26.10
CA GLU A 440 29.94 -5.90 -26.69
C GLU A 440 30.23 -6.68 -27.99
N GLN A 441 30.06 -8.01 -27.99
CA GLN A 441 30.29 -8.82 -29.18
C GLN A 441 29.35 -8.45 -30.32
N LEU A 442 28.07 -8.26 -30.03
CA LEU A 442 27.07 -7.96 -31.04
C LEU A 442 27.17 -6.52 -31.57
N ILE A 443 27.59 -5.56 -30.74
CA ILE A 443 27.77 -4.16 -31.17
C ILE A 443 29.07 -3.98 -31.97
N SER A 444 30.13 -4.73 -31.64
CA SER A 444 31.41 -4.67 -32.35
C SER A 444 31.39 -5.38 -33.71
N THR A 445 30.45 -6.30 -33.93
CA THR A 445 30.31 -7.04 -35.19
C THR A 445 29.54 -6.22 -36.23
N GLU A 446 30.13 -6.02 -37.41
CA GLU A 446 29.63 -5.11 -38.47
C GLU A 446 28.20 -5.43 -38.94
N THR A 447 27.84 -6.71 -39.02
CA THR A 447 26.51 -7.16 -39.47
C THR A 447 25.42 -6.92 -38.42
N THR A 448 25.76 -6.93 -37.13
CA THR A 448 24.80 -6.85 -36.01
C THR A 448 24.81 -5.50 -35.30
N LYS A 449 25.81 -4.64 -35.54
CA LYS A 449 25.99 -3.35 -34.85
C LYS A 449 24.77 -2.44 -34.87
N SER A 450 23.89 -2.56 -35.87
CA SER A 450 22.67 -1.74 -36.01
C SER A 450 21.37 -2.54 -35.85
N LEU A 451 21.45 -3.79 -35.40
CA LEU A 451 20.33 -4.74 -35.30
C LEU A 451 20.19 -5.37 -33.91
N THR A 452 20.99 -4.95 -32.93
CA THR A 452 21.04 -5.57 -31.61
C THR A 452 20.09 -4.84 -30.65
N PRO A 453 19.13 -5.51 -30.02
CA PRO A 453 18.42 -4.95 -28.88
C PRO A 453 19.39 -4.70 -27.73
N ILE A 454 19.42 -3.48 -27.21
CA ILE A 454 20.23 -3.07 -26.07
C ILE A 454 19.34 -2.42 -25.02
N ARG A 455 19.79 -2.44 -23.77
CA ARG A 455 19.10 -1.87 -22.63
C ARG A 455 19.88 -0.70 -22.09
N CYS A 456 19.31 0.49 -22.22
CA CYS A 456 19.94 1.74 -21.83
C CYS A 456 19.26 2.34 -20.60
N GLN A 457 20.02 3.12 -19.83
CA GLN A 457 19.52 3.91 -18.73
C GLN A 457 20.31 5.21 -18.63
N GLU A 458 19.60 6.33 -18.68
CA GLU A 458 20.19 7.66 -18.66
C GLU A 458 20.64 8.07 -17.26
N LYS A 459 21.61 9.00 -17.23
CA LYS A 459 22.05 9.64 -15.99
C LYS A 459 20.92 10.53 -15.44
N PRO A 460 20.83 10.70 -14.11
CA PRO A 460 19.92 11.70 -13.55
C PRO A 460 20.26 13.11 -14.02
N ASP A 461 19.25 13.97 -14.00
CA ASP A 461 19.37 15.39 -14.30
C ASP A 461 20.34 16.08 -13.31
N PRO A 462 21.45 16.70 -13.77
CA PRO A 462 22.42 17.35 -12.91
C PRO A 462 21.85 18.46 -12.02
N GLU A 463 20.85 19.22 -12.51
CA GLU A 463 20.24 20.31 -11.74
C GLU A 463 19.44 19.74 -10.55
N LYS A 464 18.67 18.68 -10.80
CA LYS A 464 17.93 17.98 -9.74
C LYS A 464 18.86 17.30 -8.74
N LEU A 465 20.00 16.79 -9.18
CA LEU A 465 21.02 16.27 -8.28
C LEU A 465 21.63 17.37 -7.40
N SER A 466 21.86 18.58 -7.95
CA SER A 466 22.34 19.72 -7.15
C SER A 466 21.32 20.12 -6.09
N ILE A 467 20.04 20.24 -6.45
CA ILE A 467 18.96 20.56 -5.50
C ILE A 467 18.90 19.52 -4.37
N LEU A 468 19.01 18.23 -4.71
CA LEU A 468 19.04 17.16 -3.73
C LEU A 468 20.28 17.26 -2.82
N ARG A 469 21.45 17.57 -3.41
CA ARG A 469 22.70 17.76 -2.66
C ARG A 469 22.58 18.88 -1.64
N ASP A 470 22.07 20.03 -2.05
CA ASP A 470 21.92 21.20 -1.20
C ASP A 470 20.91 20.94 -0.06
N LYS A 471 19.83 20.23 -0.37
CA LYS A 471 18.78 19.84 0.59
C LYS A 471 19.28 18.90 1.69
N TYR A 472 20.19 17.97 1.36
CA TYR A 472 20.64 16.90 2.27
C TYR A 472 22.14 16.92 2.57
N CYS A 473 22.79 18.08 2.45
CA CYS A 473 24.25 18.22 2.55
C CYS A 473 24.85 17.68 3.85
N SER A 474 24.11 17.68 4.96
CA SER A 474 24.56 17.13 6.25
C SER A 474 24.51 15.60 6.32
N LEU A 475 23.58 14.96 5.60
CA LEU A 475 23.35 13.51 5.64
C LEU A 475 24.15 12.75 4.57
N ILE A 476 24.45 13.39 3.44
CA ILE A 476 25.20 12.76 2.32
C ILE A 476 26.54 12.14 2.78
N PRO A 477 27.38 12.82 3.59
CA PRO A 477 28.64 12.24 4.06
C PRO A 477 28.50 11.04 5.00
N LEU A 478 27.28 10.70 5.43
CA LEU A 478 26.97 9.55 6.30
C LEU A 478 26.65 8.28 5.50
N SER A 479 26.75 8.34 4.17
CA SER A 479 26.50 7.22 3.26
C SER A 479 27.63 7.12 2.22
N ILE A 480 28.11 5.90 1.96
CA ILE A 480 29.08 5.66 0.87
C ILE A 480 28.40 5.83 -0.50
N HIS A 481 27.18 5.29 -0.64
CA HIS A 481 26.41 5.32 -1.88
C HIS A 481 26.07 6.75 -2.31
N LEU A 482 25.50 7.55 -1.40
CA LEU A 482 25.13 8.93 -1.68
C LEU A 482 26.36 9.80 -1.94
N SER A 483 27.42 9.69 -1.13
CA SER A 483 28.67 10.42 -1.40
C SER A 483 29.25 10.07 -2.77
N TYR A 484 29.28 8.79 -3.15
CA TYR A 484 29.81 8.36 -4.44
C TYR A 484 29.10 9.03 -5.62
N HIS A 485 27.76 9.07 -5.58
CA HIS A 485 26.97 9.63 -6.67
C HIS A 485 26.82 11.16 -6.63
N LEU A 486 26.75 11.76 -5.44
CA LEU A 486 26.44 13.19 -5.27
C LEU A 486 27.67 14.07 -5.09
N ASP A 487 28.78 13.59 -4.54
CA ASP A 487 29.99 14.42 -4.34
C ASP A 487 30.89 14.44 -5.59
N LYS A 488 30.91 13.37 -6.40
CA LYS A 488 31.76 13.27 -7.60
C LYS A 488 31.40 14.24 -8.73
N SER A 489 30.18 14.77 -8.75
CA SER A 489 29.73 15.71 -9.80
C SER A 489 30.41 17.08 -9.74
N GLY A 490 31.16 17.40 -8.68
CA GLY A 490 31.99 18.61 -8.61
C GLY A 490 33.36 18.51 -9.30
N HIS A 491 33.81 17.31 -9.71
CA HIS A 491 35.18 17.09 -10.20
C HIS A 491 35.30 16.87 -11.72
N LEU A 492 34.19 16.78 -12.46
CA LEU A 492 34.19 16.52 -13.91
C LEU A 492 34.35 17.78 -14.79
N ASP A 493 34.21 18.99 -14.24
CA ASP A 493 34.38 20.25 -15.00
C ASP A 493 35.84 20.71 -15.16
N ARG A 494 36.83 20.01 -14.59
CA ARG A 494 38.26 20.41 -14.71
C ARG A 494 39.00 19.82 -15.91
N ASN A 495 38.39 18.94 -16.71
CA ASN A 495 39.06 18.29 -17.84
C ASN A 495 38.65 18.84 -19.23
N GLN A 496 38.00 20.00 -19.31
CA GLN A 496 37.78 20.74 -20.57
C GLN A 496 38.60 22.04 -20.71
N GLU A 497 39.44 22.38 -19.73
CA GLU A 497 40.41 23.49 -19.86
C GLU A 497 41.82 22.94 -20.15
N ASN A 498 42.02 22.37 -21.33
CA ASN A 498 43.36 22.18 -21.89
C ASN A 498 43.29 22.09 -23.41
N MET A 499 42.87 23.20 -24.03
CA MET A 499 43.08 23.53 -25.46
C MET A 499 42.72 25.01 -25.65
N GLY A 500 43.69 25.92 -25.54
CA GLY A 500 43.45 27.34 -25.83
C GLY A 500 44.37 28.31 -25.10
N SER A 501 45.39 28.78 -25.83
CA SER A 501 46.44 29.70 -25.40
C SER A 501 45.95 31.14 -25.05
N ARG A 502 46.60 31.72 -24.03
CA ARG A 502 46.99 33.15 -23.85
C ARG A 502 45.99 34.24 -24.21
N THR A 503 45.52 35.01 -23.23
CA THR A 503 45.85 36.45 -22.99
C THR A 503 44.99 37.05 -21.87
N ASP A 504 45.56 38.07 -21.22
CA ASP A 504 44.91 39.13 -20.43
C ASP A 504 44.37 38.84 -19.01
N GLN A 505 45.33 38.90 -18.08
CA GLN A 505 45.14 39.59 -16.80
C GLN A 505 44.90 41.10 -17.04
N ARG A 506 43.67 41.58 -16.82
CA ARG A 506 43.32 42.88 -16.18
C ARG A 506 41.84 43.24 -16.40
N LEU A 507 41.30 43.97 -15.42
CA LEU A 507 39.94 44.55 -15.32
C LEU A 507 38.87 43.49 -14.95
N ILE A 508 38.27 43.46 -13.75
CA ILE A 508 37.36 44.48 -13.24
C ILE A 508 37.34 44.31 -11.71
N THR A 509 37.94 45.28 -11.04
CA THR A 509 37.56 45.70 -9.70
C THR A 509 36.34 46.61 -9.81
N LYS A 510 35.49 46.59 -8.76
CA LYS A 510 34.35 47.48 -8.48
C LYS A 510 33.00 47.08 -9.08
N THR A 511 32.23 46.29 -8.34
CA THR A 511 30.91 46.73 -7.84
C THR A 511 30.49 45.85 -6.64
N LYS A 512 30.90 46.26 -5.43
CA LYS A 512 30.20 45.93 -4.20
C LYS A 512 29.18 47.05 -3.98
N ALA A 513 27.90 46.77 -4.18
CA ALA A 513 26.79 47.42 -3.47
C ALA A 513 25.47 46.75 -3.87
N ASN A 514 24.76 46.30 -2.84
CA ASN A 514 23.30 46.10 -2.79
C ASN A 514 22.69 44.97 -3.63
N THR A 515 22.66 43.77 -3.05
CA THR A 515 21.42 43.02 -2.91
C THR A 515 21.58 42.04 -1.74
N GLU A 516 21.11 42.45 -0.57
CA GLU A 516 20.86 41.53 0.53
C GLU A 516 19.66 40.65 0.13
N HIS A 517 19.95 39.47 -0.42
CA HIS A 517 19.03 38.35 -0.32
C HIS A 517 19.44 37.53 0.89
N ARG A 518 18.55 37.52 1.89
CA ARG A 518 18.56 36.66 3.06
C ARG A 518 18.87 35.22 2.63
N VAL A 519 20.09 34.78 2.88
CA VAL A 519 20.38 33.37 3.06
C VAL A 519 19.87 33.05 4.46
N ASP A 520 18.71 32.41 4.54
CA ASP A 520 18.19 31.89 5.78
C ASP A 520 19.23 30.93 6.38
N LYS A 521 19.63 31.23 7.62
CA LYS A 521 20.58 30.46 8.39
C LYS A 521 20.05 29.03 8.55
N VAL A 522 20.77 28.11 7.93
CA VAL A 522 20.69 26.67 8.19
C VAL A 522 20.75 26.42 9.70
N THR A 523 19.73 25.74 10.21
CA THR A 523 19.63 25.21 11.58
C THR A 523 20.91 24.50 12.00
N PRO A 524 21.33 24.55 13.29
CA PRO A 524 22.50 23.82 13.75
C PRO A 524 22.28 22.32 13.49
N ALA A 525 23.21 21.69 12.76
CA ALA A 525 23.17 20.26 12.53
C ALA A 525 23.23 19.52 13.87
N SER A 526 22.38 18.51 14.04
CA SER A 526 22.53 17.54 15.12
C SER A 526 23.93 16.91 15.02
N ASP A 527 24.70 16.91 16.10
CA ASP A 527 26.04 16.29 16.15
C ASP A 527 25.99 14.74 16.16
N SER A 528 24.77 14.18 16.08
CA SER A 528 24.50 12.75 16.16
C SER A 528 23.61 12.24 15.04
N PHE A 529 23.88 11.00 14.62
CA PHE A 529 23.16 10.20 13.64
C PHE A 529 22.46 9.03 14.35
N CYS A 530 21.15 8.87 14.14
CA CYS A 530 20.38 7.85 14.86
C CYS A 530 20.45 6.47 14.19
N VAL A 531 20.81 5.45 14.97
CA VAL A 531 20.96 4.04 14.53
C VAL A 531 20.15 3.13 15.45
N PHE A 532 19.62 2.00 14.96
CA PHE A 532 18.86 1.09 15.84
C PHE A 532 19.73 0.37 16.87
N LYS A 533 19.21 0.23 18.09
CA LYS A 533 19.81 -0.56 19.18
C LYS A 533 19.99 -2.04 18.80
N SER A 534 19.05 -2.62 18.06
CA SER A 534 19.19 -3.98 17.53
C SER A 534 20.36 -4.10 16.56
N TRP A 535 20.59 -3.10 15.70
CA TRP A 535 21.72 -3.13 14.77
C TRP A 535 23.05 -3.00 15.45
N ILE A 536 23.16 -2.13 16.46
CA ILE A 536 24.42 -2.03 17.22
C ILE A 536 24.76 -3.38 17.85
N ARG A 537 23.78 -4.07 18.46
CA ARG A 537 23.97 -5.44 18.99
C ARG A 537 24.38 -6.44 17.90
N ASN A 538 23.79 -6.36 16.71
CA ASN A 538 24.16 -7.23 15.59
C ASN A 538 25.55 -6.90 15.03
N LEU A 539 25.92 -5.62 14.95
CA LEU A 539 27.25 -5.15 14.58
C LEU A 539 28.31 -5.62 15.57
N GLU A 540 28.02 -5.57 16.86
CA GLU A 540 28.89 -6.11 17.92
C GLU A 540 29.08 -7.62 17.77
N SER A 541 27.99 -8.36 17.59
CA SER A 541 28.05 -9.81 17.38
C SER A 541 28.83 -10.19 16.12
N ALA A 542 28.62 -9.45 15.03
CA ALA A 542 29.36 -9.62 13.77
C ALA A 542 30.85 -9.27 13.95
N ALA A 543 31.18 -8.21 14.69
CA ALA A 543 32.56 -7.84 15.00
C ALA A 543 33.27 -8.90 15.85
N GLN A 544 32.58 -9.52 16.82
CA GLN A 544 33.11 -10.60 17.65
C GLN A 544 33.35 -11.89 16.86
N SER A 545 32.42 -12.25 15.99
CA SER A 545 32.52 -13.42 15.11
C SER A 545 33.41 -13.19 13.87
N LYS A 546 33.86 -11.95 13.65
CA LYS A 546 34.59 -11.50 12.45
C LYS A 546 33.80 -11.70 11.15
N ASP A 547 32.49 -11.58 11.23
CA ASP A 547 31.61 -11.57 10.07
C ASP A 547 31.64 -10.19 9.39
N ILE A 548 32.55 -10.07 8.43
CA ILE A 548 32.79 -8.83 7.68
C ILE A 548 31.56 -8.41 6.87
N TYR A 549 30.82 -9.37 6.31
CA TYR A 549 29.74 -9.08 5.37
C TYR A 549 28.50 -8.58 6.08
N THR A 550 28.15 -9.18 7.22
CA THR A 550 27.07 -8.67 8.07
C THR A 550 27.38 -7.26 8.56
N MET A 551 28.63 -6.98 8.97
CA MET A 551 29.04 -5.61 9.32
C MET A 551 28.88 -4.65 8.14
N MET A 552 29.38 -5.04 6.96
CA MET A 552 29.32 -4.22 5.75
C MET A 552 27.88 -3.93 5.33
N ASP A 553 27.00 -4.93 5.25
CA ASP A 553 25.62 -4.74 4.84
C ASP A 553 24.85 -3.87 5.85
N LEU A 554 25.04 -4.05 7.17
CA LEU A 554 24.41 -3.21 8.20
C LEU A 554 24.84 -1.75 8.16
N ILE A 555 26.09 -1.47 7.77
CA ILE A 555 26.62 -0.11 7.66
C ILE A 555 26.22 0.55 6.34
N THR A 556 26.35 -0.17 5.23
CA THR A 556 26.30 0.41 3.87
C THR A 556 24.94 0.33 3.21
N THR A 557 23.99 -0.42 3.76
CA THR A 557 22.61 -0.47 3.24
C THR A 557 21.83 0.75 3.71
N ASP A 558 21.95 1.87 3.02
CA ASP A 558 21.30 3.13 3.41
C ASP A 558 19.79 3.01 3.67
N ASP A 559 19.10 2.14 2.92
CA ASP A 559 17.66 1.89 3.05
C ASP A 559 17.21 1.51 4.45
N ILE A 560 18.06 0.82 5.22
CA ILE A 560 17.67 0.41 6.55
C ILE A 560 17.76 1.56 7.54
N HIS A 561 18.55 2.61 7.30
CA HIS A 561 18.75 3.76 8.20
C HIS A 561 17.64 4.82 8.08
N PRO A 562 16.94 5.21 9.17
CA PRO A 562 15.75 6.07 9.09
C PRO A 562 16.00 7.42 8.46
N GLU A 563 17.09 8.09 8.83
CA GLU A 563 17.42 9.43 8.32
C GLU A 563 17.89 9.39 6.85
N LEU A 564 18.47 8.27 6.39
CA LEU A 564 18.97 8.11 5.02
C LEU A 564 17.90 7.63 4.03
N LEU A 565 16.94 6.80 4.47
CA LEU A 565 15.92 6.23 3.57
C LEU A 565 15.14 7.28 2.76
N PRO A 566 14.67 8.41 3.33
CA PRO A 566 14.03 9.48 2.55
C PRO A 566 14.94 10.03 1.45
N VAL A 567 16.23 10.22 1.76
CA VAL A 567 17.25 10.75 0.83
C VAL A 567 17.45 9.78 -0.34
N VAL A 568 17.68 8.50 -0.06
CA VAL A 568 17.88 7.49 -1.12
C VAL A 568 16.60 7.26 -1.91
N THR A 569 15.43 7.37 -1.28
CA THR A 569 14.15 7.30 -2.00
C THR A 569 13.96 8.46 -2.97
N GLU A 570 14.31 9.69 -2.56
CA GLU A 570 14.28 10.86 -3.44
C GLU A 570 15.34 10.78 -4.54
N PHE A 571 16.56 10.38 -4.21
CA PHE A 571 17.63 10.11 -5.17
C PHE A 571 17.18 9.10 -6.24
N ARG A 572 16.56 7.99 -5.83
CA ARG A 572 16.05 6.97 -6.76
C ARG A 572 14.93 7.48 -7.67
N LYS A 573 14.13 8.44 -7.23
CA LYS A 573 13.09 9.07 -8.08
C LYS A 573 13.69 9.92 -9.21
N LEU A 574 14.97 10.32 -9.10
CA LEU A 574 15.68 11.04 -10.15
C LEU A 574 16.17 10.13 -11.28
N PHE A 575 16.28 8.81 -11.03
CA PHE A 575 16.64 7.87 -12.08
C PHE A 575 15.56 7.74 -13.14
N GLN A 576 15.99 7.84 -14.40
CA GLN A 576 15.14 7.44 -15.50
C GLN A 576 14.96 5.91 -15.51
N LYS A 577 13.77 5.46 -15.92
CA LYS A 577 13.51 4.03 -16.10
C LYS A 577 14.36 3.52 -17.26
N ALA A 578 15.07 2.42 -17.05
CA ALA A 578 15.79 1.74 -18.14
C ALA A 578 14.81 1.28 -19.24
N TYR A 579 15.24 1.41 -20.49
CA TYR A 579 14.45 1.11 -21.68
C TYR A 579 15.23 0.22 -22.64
N VAL A 580 14.50 -0.52 -23.50
CA VAL A 580 15.09 -1.36 -24.54
C VAL A 580 14.96 -0.65 -25.87
N ILE A 581 16.06 -0.55 -26.61
CA ILE A 581 16.13 0.12 -27.92
C ILE A 581 17.09 -0.66 -28.83
N ARG A 582 16.95 -0.52 -30.15
CA ARG A 582 17.92 -1.06 -31.10
C ARG A 582 19.24 -0.27 -31.07
N SER A 583 20.35 -0.98 -31.18
CA SER A 583 21.69 -0.41 -31.27
C SER A 583 21.86 0.48 -32.51
N ASN A 584 22.63 1.56 -32.36
CA ASN A 584 22.89 2.55 -33.42
C ASN A 584 21.62 3.14 -34.09
N SER A 585 20.46 3.09 -33.42
CA SER A 585 19.22 3.69 -33.93
C SER A 585 19.17 5.20 -33.70
N THR A 586 19.63 5.65 -32.52
CA THR A 586 19.60 7.05 -32.06
C THR A 586 20.81 7.33 -31.17
N THR A 587 21.04 8.59 -30.79
CA THR A 587 22.05 8.96 -29.78
C THR A 587 21.76 8.30 -28.42
N HIS A 588 20.49 8.11 -28.07
CA HIS A 588 20.06 7.43 -26.85
C HIS A 588 20.54 5.97 -26.78
N SER A 589 20.69 5.30 -27.93
CA SER A 589 21.23 3.93 -28.01
C SER A 589 22.73 3.83 -27.70
N LYS A 590 23.43 4.94 -27.45
CA LYS A 590 24.87 4.98 -27.15
C LYS A 590 25.19 5.42 -25.72
N ILE A 591 24.17 5.64 -24.88
CA ILE A 591 24.33 6.19 -23.53
C ILE A 591 24.87 5.14 -22.53
N GLY A 592 24.64 3.86 -22.79
CA GLY A 592 24.93 2.78 -21.85
C GLY A 592 23.88 2.69 -20.74
N HIS A 593 24.28 2.13 -19.59
CA HIS A 593 23.41 1.88 -18.44
C HIS A 593 24.01 2.50 -17.17
N TYR A 594 23.48 3.64 -16.75
CA TYR A 594 24.02 4.44 -15.63
C TYR A 594 24.19 3.64 -14.33
N ASP A 595 23.12 3.00 -13.83
CA ASP A 595 23.12 2.32 -12.52
C ASP A 595 24.04 1.09 -12.48
N LEU A 596 24.29 0.48 -13.64
CA LEU A 596 25.21 -0.66 -13.77
C LEU A 596 26.65 -0.21 -14.04
N GLN A 597 26.88 1.08 -14.32
CA GLN A 597 28.17 1.64 -14.71
C GLN A 597 28.78 0.91 -15.93
N LEU A 598 27.96 0.67 -16.96
CA LEU A 598 28.37 -0.03 -18.20
C LEU A 598 28.06 0.80 -19.44
N ASP A 599 29.00 0.82 -20.40
CA ASP A 599 28.84 1.53 -21.68
C ASP A 599 27.89 0.79 -22.64
N SER A 600 27.75 -0.53 -22.50
CA SER A 600 26.80 -1.33 -23.26
C SER A 600 26.23 -2.48 -22.42
N TYR A 601 24.93 -2.74 -22.59
CA TYR A 601 24.21 -3.77 -21.85
C TYR A 601 23.00 -4.26 -22.63
N THR A 602 22.65 -5.55 -22.49
CA THR A 602 21.43 -6.14 -23.05
C THR A 602 20.86 -7.20 -22.09
N TRP A 603 19.76 -7.84 -22.47
CA TRP A 603 19.27 -9.03 -21.78
C TRP A 603 19.48 -10.26 -22.66
N ALA A 604 20.27 -11.21 -22.15
CA ALA A 604 20.61 -12.46 -22.82
C ALA A 604 20.63 -13.68 -21.87
N SER A 605 20.50 -13.44 -20.55
CA SER A 605 20.70 -14.44 -19.50
C SER A 605 19.43 -15.16 -19.02
N SER A 606 18.25 -14.88 -19.59
CA SER A 606 16.99 -15.50 -19.14
C SER A 606 15.97 -15.79 -20.25
N PRO A 607 16.35 -16.59 -21.27
CA PRO A 607 15.54 -16.88 -22.46
C PRO A 607 14.31 -17.76 -22.22
N ILE A 608 14.20 -18.46 -21.09
CA ILE A 608 13.00 -19.25 -20.74
C ILE A 608 11.83 -18.33 -20.36
N ARG A 609 12.12 -17.15 -19.81
CA ARG A 609 11.13 -16.23 -19.20
C ARG A 609 11.08 -14.82 -19.80
N ARG A 610 11.94 -14.50 -20.76
CA ARG A 610 11.95 -13.21 -21.49
C ARG A 610 12.16 -13.43 -22.97
N TYR A 611 11.22 -12.92 -23.79
CA TYR A 611 11.28 -13.08 -25.24
C TYR A 611 12.46 -12.33 -25.88
N MET A 612 12.85 -11.18 -25.31
CA MET A 612 13.96 -10.38 -25.84
C MET A 612 15.28 -11.15 -25.86
N ASP A 613 15.54 -11.96 -24.83
CA ASP A 613 16.72 -12.81 -24.75
C ASP A 613 16.78 -13.81 -25.90
N ILE A 614 15.65 -14.34 -26.37
CA ILE A 614 15.59 -15.24 -27.55
C ILE A 614 16.00 -14.49 -28.83
N ILE A 615 15.56 -13.24 -28.99
CA ILE A 615 15.96 -12.40 -30.12
C ILE A 615 17.47 -12.19 -30.10
N VAL A 616 18.03 -11.82 -28.94
CA VAL A 616 19.46 -11.64 -28.75
C VAL A 616 20.23 -12.94 -29.00
N GLN A 617 19.74 -14.09 -28.53
CA GLN A 617 20.34 -15.40 -28.81
C GLN A 617 20.37 -15.72 -30.30
N ARG A 618 19.29 -15.48 -31.04
CA ARG A 618 19.25 -15.72 -32.49
C ARG A 618 20.27 -14.86 -33.24
N ILE A 619 20.44 -13.61 -32.81
CA ILE A 619 21.48 -12.72 -33.36
C ILE A 619 22.87 -13.26 -33.01
N LEU A 620 23.10 -13.69 -31.76
CA LEU A 620 24.37 -14.28 -31.34
C LEU A 620 24.70 -15.57 -32.11
N HIS A 621 23.72 -16.46 -32.33
CA HIS A 621 23.86 -17.64 -33.18
C HIS A 621 24.33 -17.29 -34.59
N SER A 622 23.78 -16.23 -35.19
CA SER A 622 24.20 -15.78 -36.52
C SER A 622 25.67 -15.37 -36.57
N VAL A 623 26.18 -14.76 -35.49
CA VAL A 623 27.60 -14.37 -35.36
C VAL A 623 28.48 -15.59 -35.13
N LEU A 624 28.09 -16.50 -34.23
CA LEU A 624 28.88 -17.68 -33.86
C LEU A 624 28.96 -18.73 -34.96
N GLU A 625 27.91 -18.88 -35.77
CA GLU A 625 27.83 -19.86 -36.85
C GLU A 625 28.05 -19.24 -38.24
N ASN A 626 28.29 -17.92 -38.32
CA ASN A 626 28.42 -17.15 -39.56
C ASN A 626 27.23 -17.36 -40.52
N LYS A 627 26.01 -17.25 -39.99
CA LYS A 627 24.74 -17.37 -40.72
C LYS A 627 24.13 -16.00 -41.01
N ASP A 628 23.29 -15.91 -42.03
CA ASP A 628 22.58 -14.68 -42.35
C ASP A 628 21.58 -14.27 -41.26
N LEU A 629 21.51 -12.96 -41.01
CA LEU A 629 20.56 -12.36 -40.07
C LEU A 629 19.13 -12.42 -40.64
N LYS A 630 18.19 -12.85 -39.80
CA LYS A 630 16.78 -12.98 -40.17
C LYS A 630 15.91 -11.80 -39.74
N TYR A 631 16.49 -10.70 -39.27
CA TYR A 631 15.76 -9.55 -38.73
C TYR A 631 16.07 -8.27 -39.47
N THR A 632 15.04 -7.46 -39.71
CA THR A 632 15.18 -6.10 -40.22
C THR A 632 15.23 -5.09 -39.09
N SER A 633 15.77 -3.89 -39.32
CA SER A 633 15.83 -2.83 -38.30
C SER A 633 14.43 -2.46 -37.77
N LYS A 634 13.44 -2.38 -38.67
CA LYS A 634 12.06 -2.05 -38.33
C LYS A 634 11.39 -3.14 -37.48
N GLU A 635 11.69 -4.41 -37.74
CA GLU A 635 11.21 -5.52 -36.92
C GLU A 635 11.75 -5.42 -35.50
N ILE A 636 13.06 -5.21 -35.34
CA ILE A 636 13.69 -5.07 -34.01
C ILE A 636 13.13 -3.87 -33.26
N ASP A 637 12.93 -2.72 -33.91
CA ASP A 637 12.34 -1.53 -33.28
C ASP A 637 10.92 -1.84 -32.73
N THR A 638 10.12 -2.58 -33.51
CA THR A 638 8.77 -3.02 -33.10
C THR A 638 8.82 -3.99 -31.93
N LEU A 639 9.74 -4.96 -31.95
CA LEU A 639 9.92 -5.94 -30.89
C LEU A 639 10.37 -5.30 -29.57
N CYS A 640 11.28 -4.32 -29.63
CA CYS A 640 11.73 -3.56 -28.45
C CYS A 640 10.58 -2.82 -27.77
N ALA A 641 9.72 -2.17 -28.56
CA ALA A 641 8.56 -1.44 -28.06
C ALA A 641 7.52 -2.38 -27.42
N ASP A 642 7.11 -3.44 -28.13
CA ASP A 642 6.14 -4.43 -27.66
C ASP A 642 6.60 -5.12 -26.37
N PHE A 643 7.85 -5.59 -26.34
CA PHE A 643 8.41 -6.25 -25.17
C PHE A 643 8.51 -5.31 -23.96
N SER A 644 8.89 -4.04 -24.17
CA SER A 644 8.94 -3.05 -23.08
C SER A 644 7.57 -2.85 -22.41
N GLN A 645 6.49 -2.89 -23.21
CA GLN A 645 5.11 -2.78 -22.70
C GLN A 645 4.71 -4.03 -21.90
N LYS A 646 4.96 -5.23 -22.43
CA LYS A 646 4.66 -6.50 -21.76
C LYS A 646 5.45 -6.67 -20.46
N TYR A 647 6.71 -6.29 -20.47
CA TYR A 647 7.56 -6.32 -19.29
C TYR A 647 7.09 -5.34 -18.20
N ALA A 648 6.61 -4.15 -18.59
CA ALA A 648 6.03 -3.21 -17.63
C ALA A 648 4.73 -3.77 -16.98
N LYS A 649 3.89 -4.45 -17.76
CA LYS A 649 2.68 -5.13 -17.27
C LYS A 649 3.04 -6.24 -16.28
N GLN A 650 4.03 -7.07 -16.60
CA GLN A 650 4.51 -8.15 -15.72
C GLN A 650 5.01 -7.62 -14.37
N ARG A 651 5.84 -6.57 -14.36
CA ARG A 651 6.31 -5.95 -13.11
C ARG A 651 5.17 -5.40 -12.25
N GLU A 652 4.13 -4.84 -12.87
CA GLU A 652 2.98 -4.32 -12.12
C GLU A 652 2.12 -5.46 -11.55
N TYR A 653 1.93 -6.53 -12.32
CA TYR A 653 1.23 -7.74 -11.85
C TYR A 653 1.93 -8.32 -10.61
N GLU A 654 3.25 -8.53 -10.67
CA GLU A 654 3.98 -9.16 -9.55
C GLU A 654 3.88 -8.33 -8.28
N LYS A 655 4.03 -7.01 -8.37
CA LYS A 655 3.81 -6.11 -7.22
C LYS A 655 2.42 -6.30 -6.62
N LYS A 656 1.36 -6.30 -7.44
CA LYS A 656 -0.01 -6.48 -6.95
C LYS A 656 -0.24 -7.88 -6.37
N ALA A 657 0.33 -8.91 -6.99
CA ALA A 657 0.21 -10.29 -6.54
C ALA A 657 0.92 -10.50 -5.18
N GLN A 658 2.11 -9.93 -5.00
CA GLN A 658 2.85 -9.97 -3.74
C GLN A 658 2.17 -9.15 -2.63
N CYS A 659 1.66 -7.95 -2.94
CA CYS A 659 0.81 -7.20 -2.03
C CYS A 659 -0.41 -8.00 -1.56
N LEU A 660 -1.08 -8.70 -2.50
CA LEU A 660 -2.23 -9.55 -2.21
C LEU A 660 -1.85 -10.75 -1.33
N GLY A 661 -0.70 -11.38 -1.58
CA GLY A 661 -0.13 -12.43 -0.74
C GLY A 661 0.03 -11.99 0.71
N LEU A 662 0.73 -10.87 0.92
CA LEU A 662 0.90 -10.28 2.26
C LEU A 662 -0.44 -9.90 2.90
N ALA A 663 -1.36 -9.27 2.15
CA ALA A 663 -2.67 -8.89 2.68
C ALA A 663 -3.49 -10.12 3.12
N SER A 664 -3.41 -11.21 2.37
CA SER A 664 -4.05 -12.49 2.70
C SER A 664 -3.47 -13.08 3.98
N GLN A 665 -2.14 -13.03 4.16
CA GLN A 665 -1.48 -13.45 5.40
C GLN A 665 -1.90 -12.57 6.58
N LEU A 666 -1.91 -11.24 6.42
CA LEU A 666 -2.35 -10.29 7.45
C LEU A 666 -3.82 -10.47 7.85
N SER A 667 -4.66 -10.96 6.94
CA SER A 667 -6.06 -11.32 7.26
C SER A 667 -6.18 -12.52 8.22
N GLN A 668 -5.18 -13.40 8.21
CA GLN A 668 -5.08 -14.51 9.16
C GLN A 668 -4.45 -14.04 10.46
N GLN A 669 -3.35 -13.30 10.34
CA GLN A 669 -2.47 -12.91 11.43
C GLN A 669 -1.85 -11.52 11.17
N SER A 670 -2.27 -10.50 11.92
CA SER A 670 -1.65 -9.17 11.92
C SER A 670 -0.18 -9.23 12.37
N ALA A 671 0.62 -8.27 11.88
CA ALA A 671 2.06 -8.23 12.14
C ALA A 671 2.50 -6.87 12.70
N GLY A 672 3.22 -6.87 13.82
CA GLY A 672 3.92 -5.69 14.33
C GLY A 672 5.14 -5.36 13.46
N LYS A 673 5.31 -4.08 13.12
CA LYS A 673 6.37 -3.57 12.25
C LYS A 673 6.89 -2.22 12.71
N VAL A 674 8.14 -1.93 12.40
CA VAL A 674 8.68 -0.58 12.50
C VAL A 674 8.57 0.11 11.13
N ALA A 675 7.88 1.25 11.10
CA ALA A 675 7.63 2.03 9.90
C ALA A 675 8.44 3.33 9.92
N PHE A 676 8.95 3.74 8.76
CA PHE A 676 9.78 4.94 8.64
C PHE A 676 8.97 6.05 7.97
N VAL A 677 8.97 7.24 8.55
CA VAL A 677 8.29 8.40 7.96
C VAL A 677 9.11 8.91 6.79
N VAL A 678 8.60 8.76 5.56
CA VAL A 678 9.34 9.08 4.33
C VAL A 678 8.84 10.32 3.61
N ASP A 679 7.60 10.74 3.87
CA ASP A 679 7.01 11.93 3.25
C ASP A 679 6.00 12.59 4.19
N MET A 680 6.05 13.91 4.23
CA MET A 680 5.19 14.76 5.03
C MET A 680 5.08 16.14 4.37
N SER A 681 3.86 16.54 4.03
CA SER A 681 3.61 17.85 3.41
C SER A 681 3.04 18.84 4.44
N PRO A 682 3.47 20.12 4.45
CA PRO A 682 2.95 21.15 5.36
C PRO A 682 1.44 21.36 5.26
N THR A 683 0.89 21.28 4.05
CA THR A 683 -0.56 21.39 3.77
C THR A 683 -1.22 20.03 3.56
N GLY A 684 -0.47 18.96 3.79
CA GLY A 684 -0.91 17.58 3.61
C GLY A 684 -1.96 17.17 4.63
N LYS A 685 -2.89 16.31 4.22
CA LYS A 685 -3.85 15.65 5.12
C LYS A 685 -3.35 14.29 5.64
N VAL A 686 -2.14 13.91 5.24
CA VAL A 686 -1.57 12.58 5.35
C VAL A 686 -0.06 12.67 5.47
N PHE A 687 0.55 11.73 6.19
CA PHE A 687 1.98 11.43 6.09
C PHE A 687 2.15 9.99 5.60
N GLN A 688 3.29 9.68 4.99
CA GLN A 688 3.55 8.36 4.43
C GLN A 688 4.61 7.61 5.22
N VAL A 689 4.35 6.32 5.44
CA VAL A 689 5.28 5.42 6.12
C VAL A 689 5.76 4.31 5.19
N SER A 690 7.04 3.94 5.29
CA SER A 690 7.69 2.92 4.47
C SER A 690 8.25 1.78 5.32
N PHE A 691 8.39 0.61 4.69
CA PHE A 691 8.90 -0.62 5.31
C PHE A 691 10.06 -1.16 4.46
N PRO A 692 11.30 -0.71 4.71
CA PRO A 692 12.42 -0.93 3.80
C PRO A 692 12.85 -2.40 3.64
N LEU A 693 12.44 -3.32 4.53
CA LEU A 693 12.68 -4.76 4.37
C LEU A 693 11.53 -5.52 3.69
N ASN A 694 10.41 -4.87 3.38
CA ASN A 694 9.25 -5.49 2.74
C ASN A 694 8.94 -4.83 1.38
N GLN A 695 9.97 -4.55 0.57
CA GLN A 695 9.80 -3.71 -0.63
C GLN A 695 9.09 -4.41 -1.80
N THR A 696 9.01 -5.74 -1.79
CA THR A 696 8.32 -6.53 -2.81
C THR A 696 6.83 -6.61 -2.49
N SER A 697 6.49 -6.91 -1.23
CA SER A 697 5.12 -7.00 -0.72
C SER A 697 4.49 -5.65 -0.36
N LEU A 698 5.29 -4.63 -0.03
CA LEU A 698 4.90 -3.24 0.25
C LEU A 698 5.71 -2.27 -0.63
N PRO A 699 5.51 -2.31 -1.97
CA PRO A 699 6.30 -1.53 -2.93
C PRO A 699 6.00 -0.02 -2.90
N TYR A 700 4.96 0.40 -2.17
CA TYR A 700 4.54 1.79 -2.05
C TYR A 700 4.40 2.17 -0.56
N PRO A 701 4.79 3.40 -0.18
CA PRO A 701 4.54 3.89 1.17
C PRO A 701 3.05 3.85 1.52
N LEU A 702 2.73 3.48 2.76
CA LEU A 702 1.36 3.44 3.26
C LEU A 702 0.95 4.82 3.81
N PRO A 703 -0.23 5.34 3.41
CA PRO A 703 -0.72 6.63 3.90
C PRO A 703 -1.34 6.49 5.30
N VAL A 704 -0.98 7.41 6.21
CA VAL A 704 -1.66 7.59 7.50
C VAL A 704 -2.31 8.98 7.55
N MET A 705 -3.63 9.01 7.53
CA MET A 705 -4.41 10.25 7.48
C MET A 705 -4.49 10.88 8.87
N TYR A 706 -4.17 12.18 8.99
CA TYR A 706 -4.24 12.87 10.29
C TYR A 706 -5.63 12.82 10.92
N ARG A 707 -6.68 12.90 10.10
CA ARG A 707 -8.08 12.78 10.56
C ARG A 707 -8.39 11.45 11.26
N ASN A 708 -7.63 10.40 10.95
CA ASN A 708 -7.84 9.06 11.52
C ASN A 708 -7.08 8.89 12.85
N LEU A 709 -6.25 9.86 13.25
CA LEU A 709 -5.46 9.78 14.47
C LEU A 709 -6.22 10.23 15.72
N GLN A 710 -7.48 10.68 15.58
CA GLN A 710 -8.30 11.12 16.70
C GLN A 710 -7.62 12.21 17.56
N LEU A 711 -7.06 13.21 16.90
CA LEU A 711 -6.37 14.33 17.53
C LEU A 711 -7.35 15.25 18.26
N THR A 712 -6.87 15.93 19.30
CA THR A 712 -7.63 16.97 20.01
C THR A 712 -7.73 18.25 19.18
N ASP A 713 -6.64 18.59 18.50
CA ASP A 713 -6.49 19.81 17.69
C ASP A 713 -6.03 19.46 16.26
N GLN A 714 -6.12 20.42 15.35
CA GLN A 714 -5.56 20.26 14.01
C GLN A 714 -4.03 20.10 14.09
N PRO A 715 -3.41 19.25 13.24
CA PRO A 715 -1.96 19.16 13.14
C PRO A 715 -1.32 20.52 12.84
N GLU A 716 -0.27 20.87 13.59
CA GLU A 716 0.48 22.12 13.42
C GLU A 716 1.85 21.84 12.81
N TYR A 717 2.08 22.30 11.58
CA TYR A 717 3.40 22.18 10.94
C TYR A 717 4.28 23.37 11.30
N ASN A 718 5.51 23.10 11.75
CA ASN A 718 6.52 24.11 12.04
C ASN A 718 7.58 24.11 10.93
N GLU A 719 7.65 25.21 10.17
CA GLU A 719 8.54 25.37 9.03
C GLU A 719 10.03 25.42 9.43
N GLU A 720 10.37 26.02 10.57
CA GLU A 720 11.76 26.15 11.03
C GLU A 720 12.38 24.81 11.43
N SER A 721 11.57 23.92 12.00
CA SER A 721 12.01 22.61 12.50
C SER A 721 11.59 21.44 11.61
N CYS A 722 10.90 21.74 10.50
CA CYS A 722 10.32 20.78 9.56
C CYS A 722 9.58 19.62 10.25
N CYS A 723 8.76 19.94 11.26
CA CYS A 723 8.04 18.94 12.05
C CYS A 723 6.54 19.19 12.13
N MET A 724 5.77 18.11 12.24
CA MET A 724 4.35 18.16 12.51
C MET A 724 4.09 17.87 13.99
N THR A 725 3.39 18.77 14.68
CA THR A 725 2.99 18.57 16.08
C THR A 725 1.58 17.97 16.12
N LEU A 726 1.45 16.84 16.83
CA LEU A 726 0.22 16.08 16.99
C LEU A 726 -0.13 16.01 18.48
N LYS A 727 -1.37 16.36 18.85
CA LYS A 727 -1.82 16.44 20.26
C LYS A 727 -3.03 15.54 20.50
N TRP A 728 -3.01 14.81 21.61
CA TRP A 728 -4.09 13.95 22.07
C TRP A 728 -4.48 14.27 23.50
N LYS A 729 -5.76 14.03 23.83
CA LYS A 729 -6.33 14.15 25.16
C LYS A 729 -7.22 12.94 25.43
N ARG A 730 -6.88 12.14 26.44
CA ARG A 730 -7.47 10.81 26.66
C ARG A 730 -7.75 10.54 28.11
N ARG A 731 -8.80 9.75 28.40
CA ARG A 731 -9.05 9.18 29.73
C ARG A 731 -8.48 7.77 29.75
N VAL A 732 -7.45 7.55 30.55
CA VAL A 732 -6.80 6.24 30.69
C VAL A 732 -6.73 5.88 32.16
N TYR A 733 -7.22 4.69 32.52
CA TYR A 733 -7.23 4.17 33.88
C TYR A 733 -6.67 2.75 33.90
N SER A 734 -6.16 2.31 35.05
CA SER A 734 -5.61 0.96 35.21
C SER A 734 -6.06 0.35 36.51
N PHE A 735 -6.51 -0.92 36.45
CA PHE A 735 -6.93 -1.67 37.64
C PHE A 735 -5.77 -2.04 38.58
N THR A 736 -4.53 -2.00 38.10
CA THR A 736 -3.34 -2.41 38.89
C THR A 736 -2.37 -1.27 39.11
N ASN A 737 -2.37 -0.23 38.27
CA ASN A 737 -1.40 0.87 38.33
C ASN A 737 -2.08 2.23 38.50
N ARG A 738 -2.03 2.77 39.72
CA ARG A 738 -2.60 4.09 40.03
C ARG A 738 -1.80 5.26 39.45
N GLN A 739 -0.57 5.06 38.98
CA GLN A 739 0.30 6.09 38.40
C GLN A 739 0.41 6.00 36.86
N ILE A 740 -0.57 5.38 36.20
CA ILE A 740 -0.55 5.16 34.74
C ILE A 740 -0.36 6.44 33.92
N HIS A 741 -0.90 7.59 34.36
CA HIS A 741 -0.69 8.88 33.65
C HIS A 741 0.77 9.33 33.66
N SER A 742 1.53 9.01 34.73
CA SER A 742 2.96 9.30 34.79
C SER A 742 3.74 8.41 33.84
N GLU A 743 3.38 7.12 33.74
CA GLU A 743 4.00 6.19 32.77
C GLU A 743 3.74 6.62 31.33
N LEU A 744 2.52 7.06 31.01
CA LEU A 744 2.14 7.53 29.67
C LEU A 744 2.86 8.83 29.26
N LYS A 745 3.22 9.67 30.24
CA LYS A 745 3.96 10.93 30.02
C LYS A 745 5.48 10.75 30.03
N GLN A 746 6.00 9.61 30.47
CA GLN A 746 7.41 9.31 30.33
C GLN A 746 7.71 9.10 28.84
N HIS A 747 8.30 10.13 28.21
CA HIS A 747 8.80 10.04 26.84
C HIS A 747 9.90 8.98 26.76
N GLN A 748 9.55 7.80 26.26
CA GLN A 748 10.52 6.80 25.83
C GLN A 748 10.95 7.07 24.39
N SER A 749 11.61 8.19 24.14
CA SER A 749 12.31 8.41 22.87
C SER A 749 13.54 7.49 22.69
N ASP A 750 13.70 6.45 23.53
CA ASP A 750 14.90 5.59 23.60
C ASP A 750 14.62 4.08 23.47
N LEU A 751 13.46 3.60 23.00
CA LEU A 751 13.27 2.13 22.94
C LEU A 751 13.99 1.45 21.77
N LEU A 752 14.03 2.08 20.58
CA LEU A 752 14.49 1.42 19.35
C LEU A 752 15.78 2.00 18.76
N ILE A 753 15.98 3.31 18.86
CA ILE A 753 17.11 4.01 18.24
C ILE A 753 18.10 4.53 19.31
N THR A 754 19.31 4.87 18.88
CA THR A 754 20.38 5.42 19.71
C THR A 754 21.22 6.38 18.89
N PRO A 755 21.52 7.59 19.41
CA PRO A 755 22.38 8.54 18.73
C PRO A 755 23.83 8.05 18.72
N VAL A 756 24.47 8.13 17.56
CA VAL A 756 25.89 7.88 17.34
C VAL A 756 26.55 9.19 16.90
N LEU A 757 27.71 9.54 17.45
CA LEU A 757 28.45 10.74 17.02
C LEU A 757 28.77 10.66 15.53
N ILE A 758 28.47 11.73 14.79
CA ILE A 758 28.68 11.80 13.34
C ILE A 758 30.13 11.50 12.95
N ASP A 759 31.10 12.02 13.69
CA ASP A 759 32.52 11.80 13.40
C ASP A 759 32.92 10.34 13.58
N THR A 760 32.37 9.65 14.60
CA THR A 760 32.62 8.22 14.80
C THR A 760 32.01 7.39 13.66
N TRP A 761 30.84 7.76 13.16
CA TRP A 761 30.23 7.10 12.00
C TRP A 761 31.07 7.33 10.73
N LYS A 762 31.53 8.56 10.48
CA LYS A 762 32.44 8.89 9.36
C LYS A 762 33.76 8.13 9.42
N ASP A 763 34.33 7.93 10.61
CA ASP A 763 35.52 7.10 10.81
C ASP A 763 35.27 5.64 10.40
N ILE A 764 34.11 5.09 10.73
CA ILE A 764 33.70 3.73 10.31
C ILE A 764 33.62 3.65 8.78
N LEU A 765 32.95 4.59 8.13
CA LEU A 765 32.82 4.61 6.68
C LEU A 765 34.18 4.74 5.99
N SER A 766 35.07 5.58 6.53
CA SER A 766 36.42 5.78 6.01
C SER A 766 37.27 4.52 6.16
N ALA A 767 37.20 3.85 7.31
CA ALA A 767 37.88 2.57 7.54
C ALA A 767 37.34 1.45 6.64
N LEU A 768 36.02 1.43 6.39
CA LEU A 768 35.39 0.47 5.47
C LEU A 768 35.86 0.70 4.03
N ARG A 769 35.90 1.96 3.55
CA ARG A 769 36.45 2.31 2.22
C ARG A 769 37.89 1.85 2.04
N ALA A 770 38.69 1.89 3.10
CA ALA A 770 40.08 1.43 3.11
C ALA A 770 40.23 -0.09 3.39
N GLU A 771 39.13 -0.83 3.52
CA GLU A 771 39.07 -2.25 3.90
C GLU A 771 39.84 -2.58 5.20
N GLN A 772 39.91 -1.62 6.12
CA GLN A 772 40.58 -1.75 7.42
C GLN A 772 39.64 -2.34 8.48
N TRP A 773 39.29 -3.62 8.34
CA TRP A 773 38.31 -4.30 9.21
C TRP A 773 38.62 -4.24 10.71
N LYS A 774 39.91 -4.24 11.09
CA LYS A 774 40.33 -4.07 12.49
C LYS A 774 39.91 -2.71 13.05
N SER A 775 40.08 -1.65 12.27
CA SER A 775 39.67 -0.28 12.64
C SER A 775 38.15 -0.18 12.73
N VAL A 776 37.41 -0.81 11.81
CA VAL A 776 35.94 -0.90 11.86
C VAL A 776 35.47 -1.57 13.16
N CYS A 777 36.02 -2.73 13.51
CA CYS A 777 35.71 -3.42 14.77
C CYS A 777 36.00 -2.54 16.01
N GLN A 778 37.13 -1.83 16.02
CA GLN A 778 37.48 -0.94 17.14
C GLN A 778 36.48 0.23 17.27
N SER A 779 36.06 0.83 16.16
CA SER A 779 35.07 1.92 16.17
C SER A 779 33.68 1.44 16.60
N ILE A 780 33.26 0.24 16.18
CA ILE A 780 32.01 -0.39 16.67
C ILE A 780 32.08 -0.60 18.19
N GLN A 781 33.19 -1.12 18.71
CA GLN A 781 33.39 -1.30 20.15
C GLN A 781 33.35 0.02 20.93
N LYS A 782 33.88 1.11 20.35
CA LYS A 782 33.78 2.45 20.96
C LYS A 782 32.32 2.88 21.10
N ILE A 783 31.51 2.75 20.04
CA ILE A 783 30.07 3.07 20.06
C ILE A 783 29.37 2.28 21.18
N SER A 784 29.60 0.98 21.20
CA SER A 784 29.04 0.03 22.18
C SER A 784 29.37 0.46 23.62
N SER A 785 30.64 0.80 23.88
CA SER A 785 31.11 1.21 25.19
C SER A 785 30.53 2.55 25.67
N SER A 786 30.22 3.46 24.75
CA SER A 786 29.54 4.73 25.05
C SER A 786 28.09 4.47 25.46
N ILE A 787 27.39 3.58 24.76
CA ILE A 787 26.00 3.21 25.04
C ILE A 787 25.86 2.51 26.41
N VAL A 788 26.80 1.63 26.77
CA VAL A 788 26.81 0.93 28.07
C VAL A 788 27.10 1.89 29.24
N LYS A 789 27.92 2.93 29.02
CA LYS A 789 28.17 3.96 30.04
C LYS A 789 26.93 4.82 30.30
N ASP A 790 26.13 5.11 29.29
CA ASP A 790 24.87 5.85 29.45
C ASP A 790 23.78 5.02 30.13
N SER A 791 23.77 3.70 29.95
CA SER A 791 22.80 2.80 30.60
C SER A 791 23.15 2.48 32.07
N ASN A 792 24.43 2.45 32.45
CA ASN A 792 24.85 2.28 33.86
C ASN A 792 24.79 3.57 34.68
N ASN A 793 24.67 4.74 34.06
CA ASN A 793 24.48 6.04 34.73
C ASN A 793 23.00 6.42 34.91
N GLN A 794 22.06 5.48 34.70
CA GLN A 794 20.63 5.67 34.99
C GLN A 794 20.27 5.78 36.48
N THR A 795 21.25 6.02 37.36
CA THR A 795 20.99 6.45 38.74
C THR A 795 21.42 7.88 39.05
N ASP A 796 22.06 8.65 38.15
CA ASP A 796 22.43 10.04 38.50
C ASP A 796 22.81 10.97 37.33
N VAL A 797 22.01 11.01 36.26
CA VAL A 797 22.12 12.08 35.23
C VAL A 797 20.75 12.68 34.93
N SER A 798 20.15 13.28 35.96
CA SER A 798 19.39 14.52 35.74
C SER A 798 20.40 15.63 35.44
N ASN A 799 20.20 16.35 34.33
CA ASN A 799 20.99 17.51 33.88
C ASN A 799 22.23 17.21 33.02
N LYS A 800 22.02 16.83 31.75
CA LYS A 800 22.75 17.46 30.63
C LYS A 800 21.78 17.74 29.49
N GLU A 801 21.76 19.01 29.10
CA GLU A 801 20.74 19.69 28.33
C GLU A 801 20.65 19.20 26.87
N TRP A 802 19.48 18.70 26.48
CA TRP A 802 18.97 18.88 25.11
C TRP A 802 17.86 19.93 25.19
N GLN A 803 18.20 21.17 24.83
CA GLN A 803 17.28 22.30 24.89
C GLN A 803 16.20 22.18 23.81
N ILE A 804 15.05 21.63 24.20
CA ILE A 804 13.76 22.06 23.61
C ILE A 804 13.39 23.36 24.33
N VAL A 805 13.07 24.39 23.55
CA VAL A 805 12.60 25.70 24.03
C VAL A 805 11.27 25.53 24.78
N SER A 806 11.36 25.16 26.05
CA SER A 806 10.40 25.53 27.07
C SER A 806 10.83 26.89 27.60
N ARG A 807 10.22 27.99 27.09
CA ARG A 807 10.40 29.31 27.68
C ARG A 807 9.16 29.75 28.46
N LYS A 808 9.41 29.80 29.77
CA LYS A 808 8.80 30.60 30.85
C LYS A 808 7.60 30.00 31.58
N ASN A 809 7.94 29.43 32.75
CA ASN A 809 7.32 29.68 34.06
C ASN A 809 5.82 30.02 34.01
N GLU A 810 4.99 29.04 33.71
CA GLU A 810 3.75 28.92 34.46
C GLU A 810 4.10 28.25 35.79
N LYS A 811 3.82 28.94 36.88
CA LYS A 811 3.87 28.38 38.23
C LYS A 811 3.17 27.02 38.17
N VAL A 812 3.86 25.96 38.57
CA VAL A 812 3.24 24.66 38.85
C VAL A 812 2.24 24.90 39.99
N ALA A 813 1.03 25.27 39.62
CA ALA A 813 -0.12 25.17 40.49
C ALA A 813 -0.23 23.68 40.81
N LYS A 814 -0.21 23.34 42.09
CA LYS A 814 -0.69 22.04 42.58
C LYS A 814 -2.11 21.87 42.05
N THR A 815 -2.23 21.26 40.89
CA THR A 815 -3.49 20.90 40.26
C THR A 815 -3.70 19.43 40.60
N GLU A 816 -4.83 19.14 41.21
CA GLU A 816 -5.29 17.76 41.40
C GLU A 816 -5.15 16.98 40.09
N PRO A 817 -4.77 15.69 40.10
CA PRO A 817 -4.59 14.94 38.86
C PRO A 817 -5.92 14.89 38.10
N GLY A 818 -6.02 15.68 37.03
CA GLY A 818 -7.19 15.68 36.17
C GLY A 818 -7.40 14.31 35.53
N HIS A 819 -8.66 13.98 35.23
CA HIS A 819 -9.05 12.70 34.60
C HIS A 819 -8.44 12.46 33.20
N TYR A 820 -7.84 13.49 32.59
CA TYR A 820 -7.30 13.43 31.24
C TYR A 820 -5.77 13.42 31.24
N VAL A 821 -5.19 12.56 30.41
CA VAL A 821 -3.80 12.62 30.00
C VAL A 821 -3.70 13.39 28.68
N GLU A 822 -2.84 14.40 28.65
CA GLU A 822 -2.49 15.15 27.44
C GLU A 822 -1.13 14.65 26.94
N LEU A 823 -1.08 14.29 25.66
CA LEU A 823 0.08 13.69 24.99
C LEU A 823 0.39 14.49 23.73
N SER A 824 1.68 14.70 23.44
CA SER A 824 2.13 15.45 22.27
C SER A 824 3.29 14.74 21.59
N LEU A 825 3.20 14.54 20.27
CA LEU A 825 4.25 13.99 19.43
C LEU A 825 4.68 15.02 18.39
N LYS A 826 5.99 15.24 18.27
CA LYS A 826 6.56 15.98 17.14
C LYS A 826 7.08 14.95 16.15
N LEU A 827 6.49 14.92 14.96
CA LEU A 827 6.82 13.95 13.92
C LEU A 827 7.64 14.62 12.82
N LYS A 828 8.73 13.98 12.39
CA LYS A 828 9.60 14.45 11.29
C LYS A 828 9.81 13.35 10.24
N VAL A 829 10.18 13.78 9.03
CA VAL A 829 10.69 12.86 8.01
C VAL A 829 12.02 12.27 8.48
N GLY A 830 12.17 10.95 8.35
CA GLY A 830 13.32 10.21 8.89
C GLY A 830 13.11 9.65 10.30
N GLU A 831 11.95 9.86 10.92
CA GLU A 831 11.61 9.24 12.21
C GLU A 831 10.99 7.85 12.05
N THR A 832 10.98 7.10 13.15
CA THR A 832 10.44 5.73 13.21
C THR A 832 9.16 5.67 14.04
N LEU A 833 8.23 4.83 13.62
CA LEU A 833 6.95 4.59 14.31
C LEU A 833 6.73 3.10 14.46
N GLN A 834 6.25 2.66 15.61
CA GLN A 834 5.76 1.29 15.77
C GLN A 834 4.32 1.19 15.27
N VAL A 835 4.06 0.24 14.38
CA VAL A 835 2.75 0.03 13.79
C VAL A 835 2.39 -1.45 13.79
N GLN A 836 1.10 -1.74 13.74
CA GLN A 836 0.63 -3.06 13.37
C GLN A 836 -0.02 -3.00 11.99
N LEU A 837 0.41 -3.88 11.09
CA LEU A 837 -0.23 -4.07 9.80
C LEU A 837 -1.42 -5.02 9.95
N GLY A 838 -2.50 -4.69 9.25
CA GLY A 838 -3.67 -5.52 9.04
C GLY A 838 -4.10 -5.47 7.58
N THR A 839 -5.38 -5.75 7.31
CA THR A 839 -5.90 -5.80 5.95
C THR A 839 -7.18 -5.00 5.77
N ASP A 840 -7.38 -4.46 4.57
CA ASP A 840 -8.65 -3.86 4.13
C ASP A 840 -8.91 -4.22 2.65
N THR A 841 -10.07 -3.81 2.11
CA THR A 841 -10.41 -3.96 0.70
C THR A 841 -10.34 -2.60 -0.01
N TRP A 842 -9.45 -2.48 -0.99
CA TRP A 842 -9.40 -1.31 -1.87
C TRP A 842 -9.85 -1.66 -3.28
N ARG A 843 -10.90 -0.99 -3.77
CA ARG A 843 -11.52 -1.24 -5.09
C ARG A 843 -11.79 -2.73 -5.36
N GLY A 844 -12.19 -3.48 -4.33
CA GLY A 844 -12.52 -4.90 -4.47
C GLY A 844 -11.36 -5.88 -4.29
N LEU A 845 -10.11 -5.41 -4.23
CA LEU A 845 -8.93 -6.24 -3.92
C LEU A 845 -8.50 -6.07 -2.47
N LEU A 846 -7.97 -7.15 -1.89
CA LEU A 846 -7.41 -7.15 -0.55
C LEU A 846 -6.04 -6.43 -0.56
N VAL A 847 -5.83 -5.50 0.38
CA VAL A 847 -4.59 -4.72 0.49
C VAL A 847 -4.09 -4.64 1.94
N PRO A 848 -2.77 -4.51 2.16
CA PRO A 848 -2.22 -4.23 3.49
C PRO A 848 -2.52 -2.78 3.92
N VAL A 849 -2.85 -2.58 5.20
CA VAL A 849 -3.08 -1.25 5.80
C VAL A 849 -2.49 -1.18 7.21
N VAL A 850 -2.25 0.03 7.71
CA VAL A 850 -1.92 0.24 9.12
C VAL A 850 -3.20 0.09 9.96
N GLN A 851 -3.25 -0.94 10.81
CA GLN A 851 -4.39 -1.28 11.66
C GLN A 851 -4.29 -0.62 13.05
N LEU A 852 -3.11 -0.66 13.66
CA LEU A 852 -2.81 0.05 14.91
C LEU A 852 -1.58 0.94 14.72
N LEU A 853 -1.63 2.13 15.29
CA LEU A 853 -0.48 3.01 15.44
C LEU A 853 -0.12 3.09 16.93
N ASN A 854 1.09 2.68 17.30
CA ASN A 854 1.60 2.80 18.66
C ASN A 854 2.36 4.13 18.78
N ILE A 855 1.82 5.05 19.58
CA ILE A 855 2.37 6.41 19.72
C ILE A 855 3.29 6.47 20.95
N PHE A 856 2.81 5.96 22.08
CA PHE A 856 3.57 5.84 23.33
C PHE A 856 3.31 4.45 23.92
N PRO A 857 4.20 3.90 24.76
CA PRO A 857 3.94 2.63 25.45
C PRO A 857 2.56 2.64 26.12
N LYS A 858 1.72 1.63 25.82
CA LYS A 858 0.32 1.52 26.29
C LYS A 858 -0.65 2.56 25.74
N PHE A 859 -0.27 3.30 24.70
CA PHE A 859 -1.14 4.23 24.00
C PHE A 859 -1.13 3.99 22.49
N GLU A 860 -2.06 3.15 22.04
CA GLU A 860 -2.27 2.85 20.63
C GLU A 860 -3.60 3.42 20.11
N ILE A 861 -3.61 3.83 18.84
CA ILE A 861 -4.82 4.21 18.11
C ILE A 861 -5.19 3.10 17.14
N CYS A 862 -6.42 2.59 17.24
CA CYS A 862 -6.95 1.58 16.33
C CYS A 862 -7.54 2.26 15.09
N LEU A 863 -6.73 2.35 14.04
CA LEU A 863 -7.14 2.98 12.78
C LEU A 863 -8.23 2.19 12.07
N GLU A 864 -8.40 0.90 12.34
CA GLU A 864 -9.45 0.06 11.75
C GLU A 864 -10.85 0.56 12.09
N HIS A 865 -11.18 0.74 13.37
CA HIS A 865 -12.51 1.23 13.75
C HIS A 865 -12.69 2.72 13.48
N VAL A 866 -11.61 3.51 13.43
CA VAL A 866 -11.70 4.93 13.07
C VAL A 866 -12.04 5.08 11.59
N GLN A 867 -11.48 4.23 10.73
CA GLN A 867 -11.75 4.24 9.29
C GLN A 867 -13.10 3.61 8.95
N ASN A 868 -13.44 2.49 9.61
CA ASN A 868 -14.60 1.68 9.27
C ASN A 868 -15.48 1.36 10.50
N PRO A 869 -16.02 2.37 11.21
CA PRO A 869 -16.76 2.17 12.47
C PRO A 869 -17.99 1.27 12.30
N THR A 870 -18.70 1.42 11.18
CA THR A 870 -19.86 0.58 10.84
C THR A 870 -19.50 -0.90 10.79
N MET A 871 -18.38 -1.24 10.14
CA MET A 871 -17.92 -2.61 9.98
C MET A 871 -17.51 -3.21 11.33
N CYS A 872 -16.82 -2.43 12.16
CA CYS A 872 -16.36 -2.86 13.47
C CYS A 872 -17.50 -3.08 14.48
N PHE A 873 -18.49 -2.18 14.53
CA PHE A 873 -19.43 -2.12 15.65
C PHE A 873 -20.90 -2.40 15.31
N SER A 874 -21.26 -2.46 14.03
CA SER A 874 -22.66 -2.61 13.62
C SER A 874 -22.78 -3.55 12.42
N LYS A 875 -23.99 -3.63 11.85
CA LYS A 875 -24.23 -4.29 10.56
C LYS A 875 -24.67 -3.26 9.55
N TYR A 876 -24.19 -3.42 8.32
CA TYR A 876 -24.67 -2.60 7.22
C TYR A 876 -26.17 -2.78 6.98
N ALA A 877 -26.88 -1.67 6.89
CA ALA A 877 -28.25 -1.62 6.40
C ALA A 877 -28.27 -1.76 4.88
N PHE A 878 -29.02 -2.72 4.37
CA PHE A 878 -29.16 -2.98 2.92
C PHE A 878 -30.55 -2.60 2.38
N ARG A 879 -31.43 -2.05 3.23
CA ARG A 879 -32.80 -1.68 2.89
C ARG A 879 -32.98 -0.17 3.03
N ALA A 880 -33.51 0.46 1.98
CA ALA A 880 -33.87 1.87 2.02
C ALA A 880 -35.08 2.13 2.92
N SER A 881 -35.14 3.31 3.52
CA SER A 881 -36.33 3.79 4.22
C SER A 881 -37.49 4.00 3.25
N LYS A 882 -38.71 3.88 3.78
CA LYS A 882 -39.96 4.03 3.03
C LYS A 882 -40.80 5.17 3.61
N LYS A 883 -41.68 5.72 2.78
CA LYS A 883 -42.70 6.70 3.22
C LYS A 883 -43.77 6.05 4.10
N GLN A 884 -44.10 4.79 3.84
CA GLN A 884 -45.07 4.00 4.59
C GLN A 884 -44.57 2.56 4.73
N TYR A 885 -44.97 1.90 5.80
CA TYR A 885 -44.56 0.53 6.14
C TYR A 885 -45.81 -0.33 6.34
N THR A 886 -45.68 -1.61 6.02
CA THR A 886 -46.76 -2.59 6.16
C THR A 886 -47.11 -2.81 7.64
N ASP A 887 -46.09 -2.99 8.46
CA ASP A 887 -46.18 -3.11 9.91
C ASP A 887 -44.96 -2.48 10.61
N TYR A 888 -44.99 -2.45 11.95
CA TYR A 888 -43.89 -1.91 12.73
C TYR A 888 -42.64 -2.81 12.68
N MET A 889 -42.78 -4.10 12.36
CA MET A 889 -41.64 -5.03 12.26
C MET A 889 -40.80 -4.73 11.02
N GLU A 890 -41.45 -4.37 9.91
CA GLU A 890 -40.80 -3.88 8.70
C GLU A 890 -40.06 -2.56 8.98
N TYR A 891 -40.70 -1.62 9.69
CA TYR A 891 -40.05 -0.38 10.12
C TYR A 891 -38.80 -0.68 10.95
N GLN A 892 -38.92 -1.52 11.98
CA GLN A 892 -37.81 -1.90 12.85
C GLN A 892 -36.68 -2.60 12.09
N LYS A 893 -37.01 -3.50 11.16
CA LYS A 893 -36.03 -4.22 10.34
C LYS A 893 -35.22 -3.29 9.42
N ILE A 894 -35.78 -2.16 9.01
CA ILE A 894 -35.12 -1.16 8.15
C ILE A 894 -34.35 -0.14 8.99
N TRP A 895 -34.99 0.44 10.01
CA TRP A 895 -34.42 1.54 10.78
C TRP A 895 -33.40 1.11 11.82
N LYS A 896 -33.53 -0.07 12.42
CA LYS A 896 -32.59 -0.54 13.45
C LYS A 896 -31.13 -0.51 12.96
N PRO A 897 -30.76 -1.18 11.85
CA PRO A 897 -29.38 -1.15 11.38
C PRO A 897 -28.94 0.25 10.92
N LEU A 898 -29.84 1.09 10.39
CA LEU A 898 -29.51 2.48 10.04
C LEU A 898 -29.10 3.30 11.27
N CYS A 899 -29.87 3.20 12.35
CA CYS A 899 -29.57 3.88 13.61
C CYS A 899 -28.28 3.35 14.24
N GLU A 900 -28.03 2.03 14.20
CA GLU A 900 -26.80 1.42 14.70
C GLU A 900 -25.56 1.88 13.90
N MET A 901 -25.66 1.99 12.56
CA MET A 901 -24.58 2.49 11.70
C MET A 901 -24.21 3.95 12.02
N GLU A 902 -25.23 4.79 12.18
CA GLU A 902 -25.08 6.21 12.51
C GLU A 902 -24.48 6.37 13.91
N SER A 903 -24.99 5.61 14.89
CA SER A 903 -24.47 5.60 16.25
C SER A 903 -22.99 5.20 16.30
N ALA A 904 -22.59 4.15 15.57
CA ALA A 904 -21.19 3.74 15.48
C ALA A 904 -20.29 4.85 14.91
N SER A 905 -20.75 5.52 13.85
CA SER A 905 -19.98 6.59 13.19
C SER A 905 -19.85 7.82 14.09
N ASN A 906 -20.95 8.25 14.70
CA ASN A 906 -20.97 9.43 15.57
C ASN A 906 -20.16 9.21 16.85
N ALA A 907 -20.28 8.04 17.48
CA ALA A 907 -19.55 7.73 18.71
C ALA A 907 -18.02 7.74 18.53
N VAL A 908 -17.53 7.22 17.40
CA VAL A 908 -16.10 7.25 17.08
C VAL A 908 -15.62 8.65 16.71
N ALA A 909 -16.47 9.44 16.02
CA ALA A 909 -16.17 10.81 15.65
C ALA A 909 -16.13 11.78 16.84
N GLU A 910 -16.98 11.57 17.86
CA GLU A 910 -16.99 12.38 19.09
C GLU A 910 -15.67 12.29 19.87
N ASN A 911 -14.97 11.15 19.74
CA ASN A 911 -13.64 10.95 20.27
C ASN A 911 -13.54 10.98 21.83
N ASP A 912 -14.62 10.71 22.55
CA ASP A 912 -14.68 10.73 24.03
C ASP A 912 -14.43 9.34 24.68
N SER A 913 -13.56 8.52 24.09
CA SER A 913 -13.31 7.15 24.57
C SER A 913 -12.58 7.10 25.92
N ILE A 914 -12.83 6.02 26.67
CA ILE A 914 -12.20 5.71 27.96
C ILE A 914 -11.41 4.41 27.82
N VAL A 915 -10.10 4.46 28.05
CA VAL A 915 -9.22 3.29 27.99
C VAL A 915 -9.05 2.71 29.39
N LEU A 916 -9.41 1.44 29.55
CA LEU A 916 -9.22 0.66 30.77
C LEU A 916 -8.08 -0.34 30.55
N GLU A 917 -7.05 -0.23 31.36
CA GLU A 917 -5.88 -1.12 31.36
C GLU A 917 -6.00 -2.21 32.43
N ASN A 918 -5.41 -3.37 32.14
CA ASN A 918 -5.35 -4.53 33.04
C ASN A 918 -6.72 -5.12 33.43
N VAL A 919 -7.65 -5.12 32.48
CA VAL A 919 -9.01 -5.67 32.64
C VAL A 919 -8.98 -7.20 32.64
N ASN A 920 -9.66 -7.81 33.60
CA ASN A 920 -9.92 -9.25 33.61
C ASN A 920 -11.16 -9.55 32.76
N VAL A 921 -10.98 -10.10 31.56
CA VAL A 921 -12.08 -10.48 30.67
C VAL A 921 -12.37 -11.97 30.80
N ALA A 922 -13.63 -12.31 31.10
CA ALA A 922 -14.12 -13.67 31.15
C ALA A 922 -14.88 -14.01 29.85
N TRP A 923 -14.42 -15.03 29.13
CA TRP A 923 -14.98 -15.40 27.83
C TRP A 923 -15.96 -16.57 27.92
N LYS A 924 -17.10 -16.46 27.24
CA LYS A 924 -18.14 -17.51 27.13
C LYS A 924 -17.93 -18.28 25.82
N LYS A 925 -17.37 -19.50 25.88
CA LYS A 925 -17.09 -20.34 24.70
C LYS A 925 -18.37 -21.01 24.19
N LYS A 926 -18.67 -20.89 22.88
CA LYS A 926 -19.81 -21.57 22.22
C LYS A 926 -19.38 -22.68 21.23
N SER A 927 -18.14 -22.67 20.71
CA SER A 927 -17.59 -23.66 19.77
C SER A 927 -16.05 -23.73 19.87
N LYS A 928 -15.37 -24.64 19.15
CA LYS A 928 -13.90 -24.80 19.20
C LYS A 928 -13.12 -23.49 18.98
N ASP A 929 -13.55 -22.63 18.04
CA ASP A 929 -12.75 -21.48 17.55
C ASP A 929 -13.43 -20.09 17.60
N ARG A 930 -14.50 -19.90 18.38
CA ARG A 930 -15.15 -18.58 18.49
C ARG A 930 -15.52 -18.22 19.92
N TYR A 931 -15.12 -17.01 20.32
CA TYR A 931 -15.51 -16.35 21.57
C TYR A 931 -16.49 -15.20 21.26
N PRO A 932 -17.75 -15.50 20.93
CA PRO A 932 -18.68 -14.47 20.49
C PRO A 932 -19.10 -13.54 21.63
N ASN A 933 -19.01 -13.97 22.88
CA ASN A 933 -19.45 -13.20 24.03
C ASN A 933 -18.46 -13.32 25.20
N GLY A 934 -18.43 -12.30 26.04
CA GLY A 934 -17.68 -12.28 27.27
C GLY A 934 -18.27 -11.26 28.24
N PHE A 935 -17.64 -11.12 29.39
CA PHE A 935 -17.95 -10.08 30.35
C PHE A 935 -16.68 -9.65 31.10
N PHE A 936 -16.72 -8.45 31.66
CA PHE A 936 -15.73 -7.99 32.63
C PHE A 936 -16.43 -7.23 33.75
N ARG A 937 -15.74 -7.06 34.88
CA ARG A 937 -16.28 -6.42 36.09
C ARG A 937 -15.57 -5.10 36.33
N LEU A 938 -16.34 -4.04 36.55
CA LEU A 938 -15.86 -2.72 36.95
C LEU A 938 -16.32 -2.48 38.40
N PRO A 939 -15.42 -2.43 39.40
CA PRO A 939 -15.83 -2.20 40.76
C PRO A 939 -16.38 -0.79 40.97
N LEU A 940 -17.35 -0.66 41.88
CA LEU A 940 -18.14 0.57 42.06
C LEU A 940 -17.30 1.71 42.62
N GLU A 941 -16.28 1.39 43.41
CA GLU A 941 -15.30 2.35 43.93
C GLU A 941 -14.54 3.00 42.78
N GLU A 942 -13.96 2.21 41.88
CA GLU A 942 -13.23 2.70 40.70
C GLU A 942 -14.15 3.43 39.72
N LYS A 943 -15.39 2.97 39.51
CA LYS A 943 -16.36 3.69 38.68
C LYS A 943 -16.59 5.11 39.19
N LYS A 944 -16.69 5.27 40.51
CA LYS A 944 -16.88 6.58 41.17
C LYS A 944 -15.58 7.40 41.19
N GLU A 945 -14.45 6.79 41.51
CA GLU A 945 -13.14 7.45 41.55
C GLU A 945 -12.71 7.94 40.17
N TRP A 946 -12.98 7.17 39.11
CA TRP A 946 -12.61 7.51 37.74
C TRP A 946 -13.66 8.37 37.02
N SER A 947 -14.76 8.72 37.69
CA SER A 947 -15.85 9.53 37.14
C SER A 947 -16.39 8.96 35.82
N ILE A 948 -16.61 7.64 35.76
CA ILE A 948 -17.19 6.97 34.59
C ILE A 948 -18.71 7.14 34.64
N GLU A 949 -19.19 8.23 34.06
CA GLU A 949 -20.61 8.65 34.03
C GLU A 949 -21.37 8.16 32.78
N CYS A 950 -20.69 7.51 31.83
CA CYS A 950 -21.31 7.05 30.60
C CYS A 950 -22.25 5.85 30.82
N ASP A 951 -23.23 5.69 29.92
CA ASP A 951 -24.14 4.55 29.92
C ASP A 951 -23.40 3.29 29.41
N LEU A 952 -22.93 2.47 30.36
CA LEU A 952 -22.15 1.26 30.11
C LEU A 952 -22.91 0.19 29.30
N LEU A 953 -24.24 0.29 29.17
CA LEU A 953 -25.06 -0.62 28.36
C LEU A 953 -25.01 -0.24 26.88
N ASN A 954 -24.71 1.02 26.61
CA ASN A 954 -24.69 1.64 25.30
C ASN A 954 -23.27 2.09 24.95
N CYS A 955 -22.32 1.15 25.04
CA CYS A 955 -20.91 1.34 24.66
C CYS A 955 -20.48 0.37 23.55
N PHE A 956 -19.63 0.86 22.66
CA PHE A 956 -18.80 0.03 21.79
C PHE A 956 -17.47 -0.26 22.47
N LEU A 957 -16.83 -1.37 22.10
CA LEU A 957 -15.61 -1.87 22.72
C LEU A 957 -14.53 -2.13 21.67
N CYS A 958 -13.33 -1.60 21.87
CA CYS A 958 -12.12 -2.12 21.21
C CYS A 958 -11.29 -2.84 22.29
N ILE A 959 -11.28 -4.18 22.21
CA ILE A 959 -10.58 -5.05 23.17
C ILE A 959 -9.25 -5.45 22.54
N ARG A 960 -8.16 -5.24 23.29
CA ARG A 960 -6.81 -5.48 22.84
C ARG A 960 -6.08 -6.39 23.82
N LEU A 961 -5.34 -7.34 23.27
CA LEU A 961 -4.43 -8.20 24.01
C LEU A 961 -3.04 -8.00 23.43
N ARG A 962 -2.19 -7.29 24.19
CA ARG A 962 -0.81 -6.97 23.82
C ARG A 962 0.11 -8.16 24.01
N ASP A 963 1.32 -8.01 23.52
CA ASP A 963 2.44 -8.90 23.81
C ASP A 963 2.23 -10.36 23.42
N GLN A 964 1.47 -10.60 22.34
CA GLN A 964 1.19 -11.96 21.85
C GLN A 964 2.26 -12.42 20.89
N GLU A 965 2.88 -13.57 21.17
CA GLU A 965 3.84 -14.20 20.27
C GLU A 965 3.12 -15.02 19.19
N ASP A 966 3.66 -15.00 17.98
CA ASP A 966 3.20 -15.89 16.93
C ASP A 966 3.71 -17.33 17.17
N HIS A 967 2.86 -18.17 17.75
CA HIS A 967 3.14 -19.58 18.01
C HIS A 967 2.83 -20.50 16.81
N THR A 968 2.33 -19.97 15.69
CA THR A 968 1.78 -20.82 14.63
C THR A 968 2.84 -21.57 13.81
N GLY A 969 4.13 -21.27 13.95
CA GLY A 969 5.20 -21.99 13.24
C GLY A 969 5.11 -21.91 11.71
N THR A 970 4.08 -21.26 11.16
CA THR A 970 3.97 -20.85 9.77
C THR A 970 4.85 -19.64 9.57
N ASN A 971 6.16 -19.89 9.42
CA ASN A 971 7.12 -18.98 8.80
C ASN A 971 6.68 -18.71 7.34
N THR A 972 5.62 -17.94 7.12
CA THR A 972 5.12 -17.58 5.78
C THR A 972 5.35 -16.11 5.42
N LEU A 973 5.81 -15.27 6.35
CA LEU A 973 6.71 -14.18 5.96
C LEU A 973 8.05 -14.85 5.68
N GLY A 974 8.38 -15.04 4.39
CA GLY A 974 9.42 -15.93 3.90
C GLY A 974 10.69 -16.01 4.76
N GLY A 975 11.12 -17.25 5.00
CA GLY A 975 12.42 -17.56 5.61
C GLY A 975 12.43 -17.48 7.15
N THR A 976 13.13 -18.44 7.75
CA THR A 976 13.54 -18.47 9.15
C THR A 976 14.22 -17.15 9.52
N GLN A 977 13.47 -16.13 9.99
CA GLN A 977 14.09 -14.86 10.40
C GLN A 977 15.00 -15.10 11.62
N PRO A 978 16.32 -14.82 11.52
CA PRO A 978 17.16 -14.56 12.69
C PRO A 978 16.63 -13.33 13.45
N PRO A 979 17.12 -13.02 14.68
CA PRO A 979 16.60 -11.90 15.48
C PRO A 979 16.48 -10.61 14.64
N SER A 980 15.25 -10.07 14.62
CA SER A 980 14.80 -9.00 13.73
C SER A 980 15.82 -7.86 13.65
N VAL A 981 16.43 -7.68 12.48
CA VAL A 981 17.40 -6.59 12.27
C VAL A 981 16.74 -5.25 12.57
N LEU A 982 15.54 -4.97 12.07
CA LEU A 982 14.78 -3.72 12.33
C LEU A 982 14.11 -3.60 13.71
N GLY A 983 14.24 -4.60 14.59
CA GLY A 983 13.41 -4.66 15.80
C GLY A 983 11.93 -4.99 15.53
N ASP A 984 11.61 -5.50 14.33
CA ASP A 984 10.31 -6.09 14.02
C ASP A 984 9.98 -7.16 15.08
N THR A 985 9.02 -6.85 15.94
CA THR A 985 8.68 -7.74 17.04
C THR A 985 7.93 -8.95 16.49
N LYS A 986 8.31 -10.18 16.91
CA LYS A 986 7.47 -11.40 16.75
C LYS A 986 6.15 -11.33 17.53
N VAL A 987 5.85 -10.14 18.02
CA VAL A 987 4.84 -9.82 18.97
C VAL A 987 3.84 -8.93 18.27
N PHE A 988 2.57 -9.26 18.41
CA PHE A 988 1.45 -8.50 17.87
C PHE A 988 0.44 -8.20 18.98
N THR A 989 -0.45 -7.26 18.70
CA THR A 989 -1.62 -6.98 19.52
C THR A 989 -2.84 -7.59 18.87
N TRP A 990 -3.46 -8.57 19.52
CA TRP A 990 -4.76 -9.09 19.07
C TRP A 990 -5.84 -8.04 19.33
N VAL A 991 -6.67 -7.77 18.33
CA VAL A 991 -7.74 -6.76 18.38
C VAL A 991 -9.09 -7.38 18.08
N ALA A 992 -10.08 -7.04 18.90
CA ALA A 992 -11.46 -7.40 18.68
C ALA A 992 -12.39 -6.20 18.92
N HIS A 993 -13.38 -6.04 18.05
CA HIS A 993 -14.37 -4.99 18.14
C HIS A 993 -15.71 -5.56 18.57
N GLY A 994 -16.31 -4.99 19.61
CA GLY A 994 -17.51 -5.50 20.23
C GLY A 994 -18.51 -4.42 20.60
N VAL A 995 -19.67 -4.88 21.06
CA VAL A 995 -20.75 -4.03 21.57
C VAL A 995 -21.20 -4.60 22.90
N THR A 996 -21.45 -3.72 23.86
CA THR A 996 -22.10 -4.09 25.13
C THR A 996 -23.51 -4.61 24.89
N THR A 997 -23.95 -5.56 25.71
CA THR A 997 -25.21 -6.32 25.51
C THR A 997 -26.07 -6.40 26.75
N GLY A 998 -25.47 -6.22 27.93
CA GLY A 998 -26.17 -6.27 29.20
C GLY A 998 -25.29 -5.67 30.28
N ILE A 999 -25.95 -5.16 31.31
CA ILE A 999 -25.35 -4.89 32.60
C ILE A 999 -26.11 -5.76 33.58
N THR A 1000 -25.38 -6.49 34.41
CA THR A 1000 -25.98 -7.18 35.55
C THR A 1000 -25.45 -6.53 36.82
N ASP A 1001 -26.34 -5.82 37.49
CA ASP A 1001 -26.20 -5.51 38.91
C ASP A 1001 -26.86 -6.69 39.63
N GLU A 1002 -26.10 -7.59 40.25
CA GLU A 1002 -26.68 -8.77 40.92
C GLU A 1002 -27.43 -8.34 42.19
N GLU A 1003 -28.66 -7.82 42.04
CA GLU A 1003 -29.52 -7.28 43.12
C GLU A 1003 -29.99 -8.30 44.18
N GLU A 1004 -29.42 -9.51 44.26
CA GLU A 1004 -29.87 -10.54 45.22
C GLU A 1004 -29.01 -10.75 46.47
N SER A 1005 -28.00 -9.93 46.74
CA SER A 1005 -27.40 -9.91 48.10
C SER A 1005 -26.79 -8.56 48.48
N ASN A 1006 -27.06 -8.13 49.71
CA ASN A 1006 -26.96 -6.77 50.26
C ASN A 1006 -25.57 -6.09 50.33
N GLN A 1007 -24.56 -6.49 49.56
CA GLN A 1007 -23.27 -5.80 49.45
C GLN A 1007 -22.63 -6.03 48.07
N LEU A 1008 -23.01 -5.24 47.06
CA LEU A 1008 -22.34 -5.28 45.76
C LEU A 1008 -21.10 -4.37 45.75
N SER A 1009 -19.96 -4.92 45.35
CA SER A 1009 -18.70 -4.18 45.16
C SER A 1009 -18.41 -3.83 43.69
N TYR A 1010 -19.20 -4.32 42.71
CA TYR A 1010 -18.93 -4.12 41.28
C TYR A 1010 -20.14 -4.18 40.35
N VAL A 1011 -19.96 -3.67 39.13
CA VAL A 1011 -20.88 -3.73 37.97
C VAL A 1011 -20.33 -4.73 36.96
N GLN A 1012 -21.15 -5.69 36.50
CA GLN A 1012 -20.77 -6.62 35.43
C GLN A 1012 -21.24 -6.09 34.07
N ILE A 1013 -20.31 -5.98 33.12
CA ILE A 1013 -20.58 -5.52 31.75
C ILE A 1013 -20.45 -6.73 30.81
N ASP A 1014 -21.58 -7.19 30.28
CA ASP A 1014 -21.66 -8.27 29.29
C ASP A 1014 -21.55 -7.70 27.87
N PHE A 1015 -20.75 -8.32 27.02
CA PHE A 1015 -20.52 -7.87 25.65
C PHE A 1015 -20.51 -9.01 24.64
N ARG A 1016 -20.69 -8.63 23.36
CA ARG A 1016 -20.51 -9.51 22.20
C ARG A 1016 -19.47 -8.94 21.23
N ILE A 1017 -18.66 -9.81 20.65
CA ILE A 1017 -17.75 -9.44 19.56
C ILE A 1017 -18.55 -9.35 18.27
N ASN A 1018 -18.42 -8.22 17.57
CA ASN A 1018 -19.04 -7.99 16.27
C ASN A 1018 -18.06 -8.26 15.13
N GLN A 1019 -16.80 -7.82 15.27
CA GLN A 1019 -15.76 -8.00 14.27
C GLN A 1019 -14.45 -8.45 14.93
N LEU A 1020 -13.78 -9.42 14.30
CA LEU A 1020 -12.41 -9.80 14.60
C LEU A 1020 -11.49 -9.25 13.51
N SER A 1021 -10.45 -8.56 13.94
CA SER A 1021 -9.42 -7.98 13.08
C SER A 1021 -8.56 -9.02 12.36
N MET A 1022 -8.56 -10.25 12.86
CA MET A 1022 -7.76 -11.38 12.39
C MET A 1022 -8.44 -12.71 12.73
N LYS A 1023 -8.16 -13.77 11.98
CA LYS A 1023 -8.77 -15.09 12.17
C LYS A 1023 -8.11 -15.90 13.29
N ASN A 1024 -6.79 -15.78 13.43
CA ASN A 1024 -6.05 -16.46 14.49
C ASN A 1024 -6.32 -15.78 15.83
N ILE A 1025 -6.93 -16.52 16.75
CA ILE A 1025 -7.22 -16.04 18.10
C ILE A 1025 -6.16 -16.64 19.04
N PRO A 1026 -5.43 -15.81 19.83
CA PRO A 1026 -4.50 -16.30 20.83
C PRO A 1026 -5.15 -17.25 21.85
N ASP A 1027 -4.33 -18.08 22.50
CA ASP A 1027 -4.81 -19.04 23.49
C ASP A 1027 -5.37 -18.32 24.73
N ILE A 1028 -6.71 -18.26 24.82
CA ILE A 1028 -7.41 -17.54 25.90
C ILE A 1028 -7.37 -18.37 27.19
N ARG A 1029 -6.35 -18.13 28.01
CA ARG A 1029 -6.19 -18.73 29.34
C ARG A 1029 -6.89 -17.90 30.43
N ARG A 1030 -7.09 -18.54 31.60
CA ARG A 1030 -7.56 -17.84 32.81
C ARG A 1030 -6.49 -16.85 33.29
N ASN A 1031 -6.93 -15.68 33.78
CA ASN A 1031 -6.10 -14.59 34.33
C ASN A 1031 -5.31 -13.72 33.33
N ILE A 1032 -5.63 -13.77 32.03
CA ILE A 1032 -5.07 -12.83 31.05
C ILE A 1032 -5.64 -11.43 31.27
N LYS A 1033 -4.77 -10.42 31.18
CA LYS A 1033 -5.09 -9.00 31.28
C LYS A 1033 -5.27 -8.38 29.90
N TYR A 1034 -6.34 -7.62 29.73
CA TYR A 1034 -6.69 -6.97 28.46
C TYR A 1034 -6.72 -5.46 28.63
N THR A 1035 -6.57 -4.75 27.51
CA THR A 1035 -6.93 -3.34 27.39
C THR A 1035 -8.30 -3.26 26.76
N VAL A 1036 -9.20 -2.49 27.36
CA VAL A 1036 -10.55 -2.28 26.86
C VAL A 1036 -10.77 -0.80 26.66
N GLU A 1037 -10.89 -0.38 25.41
CA GLU A 1037 -11.35 0.96 25.06
C GLU A 1037 -12.88 0.97 24.98
N LEU A 1038 -13.50 1.69 25.90
CA LEU A 1038 -14.92 1.99 25.93
C LEU A 1038 -15.19 3.22 25.06
N ILE A 1039 -16.07 3.07 24.08
CA ILE A 1039 -16.50 4.15 23.18
C ILE A 1039 -18.01 4.36 23.42
N PRO A 1040 -18.40 5.34 24.26
CA PRO A 1040 -19.80 5.56 24.60
C PRO A 1040 -20.61 6.00 23.39
N LYS A 1041 -21.83 5.47 23.24
CA LYS A 1041 -22.80 6.04 22.31
C LYS A 1041 -23.23 7.40 22.80
N LEU A 1042 -23.44 8.33 21.87
CA LEU A 1042 -24.07 9.60 22.18
C LEU A 1042 -25.50 9.36 22.68
N LEU A 1043 -25.92 10.12 23.70
CA LEU A 1043 -27.25 9.98 24.29
C LEU A 1043 -28.41 10.09 23.28
N PRO A 1044 -28.40 11.01 22.28
CA PRO A 1044 -29.40 11.04 21.23
C PRO A 1044 -29.46 9.75 20.40
N ASP A 1045 -28.30 9.15 20.11
CA ASP A 1045 -28.21 7.93 19.32
C ASP A 1045 -28.71 6.70 20.10
N ALA A 1046 -28.33 6.58 21.37
CA ALA A 1046 -28.83 5.53 22.25
C ALA A 1046 -30.37 5.60 22.40
N ARG A 1047 -30.93 6.80 22.57
CA ARG A 1047 -32.38 7.03 22.62
C ARG A 1047 -33.08 6.68 21.31
N LYS A 1048 -32.48 7.03 20.18
CA LYS A 1048 -33.00 6.73 18.84
C LYS A 1048 -33.05 5.21 18.62
N GLU A 1049 -31.97 4.50 18.90
CA GLU A 1049 -31.94 3.03 18.84
C GLU A 1049 -32.98 2.40 19.76
N GLY A 1050 -33.01 2.83 21.03
CA GLY A 1050 -33.98 2.35 22.02
C GLY A 1050 -35.43 2.56 21.56
N THR A 1051 -35.74 3.70 20.95
CA THR A 1051 -37.06 4.00 20.39
C THR A 1051 -37.46 2.99 19.31
N VAL A 1052 -36.56 2.67 18.38
CA VAL A 1052 -36.81 1.69 17.31
C VAL A 1052 -36.92 0.27 17.86
N ILE A 1053 -36.09 -0.10 18.84
CA ILE A 1053 -36.09 -1.43 19.46
C ILE A 1053 -37.39 -1.67 20.25
N ASN A 1054 -37.83 -0.65 21.00
CA ASN A 1054 -38.99 -0.75 21.89
C ASN A 1054 -40.34 -0.58 21.18
N LEU A 1055 -40.37 -0.41 19.85
CA LEU A 1055 -41.62 -0.36 19.07
C LEU A 1055 -42.53 -1.57 19.30
N ALA A 1056 -41.97 -2.76 19.57
CA ALA A 1056 -42.75 -3.95 19.87
C ALA A 1056 -43.65 -3.77 21.11
N GLN A 1057 -43.12 -3.10 22.14
CA GLN A 1057 -43.79 -2.82 23.41
C GLN A 1057 -44.62 -1.52 23.37
N ALA A 1058 -44.46 -0.71 22.32
CA ALA A 1058 -45.15 0.56 22.19
C ALA A 1058 -46.67 0.38 21.96
N ASN A 1059 -47.42 1.42 22.35
CA ASN A 1059 -48.87 1.47 22.12
C ASN A 1059 -49.22 1.60 20.63
N GLN A 1060 -50.49 1.40 20.30
CA GLN A 1060 -50.95 1.38 18.90
C GLN A 1060 -50.78 2.74 18.19
N LEU A 1061 -50.86 3.86 18.93
CA LEU A 1061 -50.65 5.19 18.36
C LEU A 1061 -49.21 5.34 17.83
N VAL A 1062 -48.22 4.99 18.64
CA VAL A 1062 -46.80 5.05 18.25
C VAL A 1062 -46.52 4.11 17.08
N LYS A 1063 -47.07 2.88 17.13
CA LYS A 1063 -46.98 1.93 16.01
C LYS A 1063 -47.58 2.50 14.73
N ASN A 1064 -48.74 3.18 14.81
CA ASN A 1064 -49.38 3.82 13.67
C ASN A 1064 -48.56 4.99 13.10
N ILE A 1065 -47.93 5.79 13.95
CA ILE A 1065 -47.03 6.87 13.53
C ILE A 1065 -45.82 6.30 12.79
N ALA A 1066 -45.17 5.26 13.36
CA ALA A 1066 -43.99 4.63 12.76
C ALA A 1066 -44.29 4.08 11.36
N ILE A 1067 -45.45 3.46 11.15
CA ILE A 1067 -45.84 2.92 9.84
C ILE A 1067 -46.36 3.98 8.85
N GLY A 1068 -46.42 5.25 9.26
CA GLY A 1068 -46.90 6.36 8.42
C GLY A 1068 -48.43 6.42 8.28
N LYS A 1069 -49.18 5.76 9.17
CA LYS A 1069 -50.64 5.91 9.24
C LYS A 1069 -50.98 7.22 9.94
N ARG A 1070 -51.89 7.99 9.35
CA ARG A 1070 -52.48 9.14 10.04
C ARG A 1070 -53.23 8.64 11.28
N PRO A 1071 -53.09 9.29 12.46
CA PRO A 1071 -53.91 8.96 13.62
C PRO A 1071 -55.38 8.97 13.21
N SER A 1072 -56.15 7.94 13.59
CA SER A 1072 -57.57 7.86 13.23
C SER A 1072 -58.31 9.10 13.71
N SER A 1073 -59.15 9.67 12.85
CA SER A 1073 -60.03 10.81 13.13
C SER A 1073 -61.01 10.59 14.29
N ARG A 1074 -61.05 9.43 14.94
CA ARG A 1074 -61.76 9.25 16.22
C ARG A 1074 -61.18 10.07 17.38
N CYS A 1075 -59.97 10.64 17.25
CA CYS A 1075 -59.52 11.71 18.15
C CYS A 1075 -60.17 13.08 17.85
N ALA A 1076 -60.86 13.25 16.72
CA ALA A 1076 -61.62 14.47 16.42
C ALA A 1076 -62.91 14.57 17.26
N ASP A 1077 -63.46 13.45 17.75
CA ASP A 1077 -64.59 13.49 18.68
C ASP A 1077 -64.18 14.01 20.07
N LEU A 1078 -62.89 13.94 20.43
CA LEU A 1078 -62.31 14.67 21.57
C LEU A 1078 -62.03 16.15 21.22
N ALA A 1079 -61.83 16.51 19.95
CA ALA A 1079 -61.65 17.90 19.53
C ALA A 1079 -62.94 18.73 19.72
N GLY A 1080 -64.12 18.08 19.67
CA GLY A 1080 -65.40 18.69 20.04
C GLY A 1080 -65.50 19.14 21.50
N HIS A 1081 -64.61 18.67 22.39
CA HIS A 1081 -64.54 19.11 23.79
C HIS A 1081 -63.29 19.95 24.12
N VAL A 1082 -62.39 20.16 23.16
CA VAL A 1082 -61.13 20.90 23.36
C VAL A 1082 -61.12 22.29 22.73
N GLN A 1083 -62.16 22.67 21.97
CA GLN A 1083 -62.33 24.04 21.42
C GLN A 1083 -62.94 25.06 22.42
N LYS A 1084 -62.48 25.09 23.66
CA LYS A 1084 -62.51 26.34 24.43
C LYS A 1084 -61.10 26.91 24.39
N LYS A 1085 -60.91 28.13 23.86
CA LYS A 1085 -59.68 28.90 24.05
C LYS A 1085 -59.44 29.02 25.56
N VAL A 1086 -58.55 28.19 26.10
CA VAL A 1086 -58.18 28.25 27.51
C VAL A 1086 -57.17 29.37 27.70
N HIS A 1087 -57.50 30.32 28.57
CA HIS A 1087 -56.57 31.36 28.96
C HIS A 1087 -55.71 30.82 30.12
N PHE A 1088 -54.44 30.52 29.83
CA PHE A 1088 -53.48 30.22 30.89
C PHE A 1088 -53.02 31.53 31.53
N GLU A 1089 -53.54 31.85 32.72
CA GLU A 1089 -52.96 32.92 33.55
C GLU A 1089 -51.63 32.44 34.13
N ILE A 1090 -50.55 32.62 33.37
CA ILE A 1090 -49.19 32.38 33.86
C ILE A 1090 -48.86 33.47 34.89
N ARG A 1091 -49.24 33.24 36.16
CA ARG A 1091 -48.80 34.06 37.30
C ARG A 1091 -47.46 33.52 37.83
N ASN A 1092 -46.64 34.40 38.38
CA ASN A 1092 -45.40 34.01 39.08
C ASN A 1092 -45.77 33.22 40.35
N HIS A 1093 -45.74 31.89 40.25
CA HIS A 1093 -45.97 31.01 41.40
C HIS A 1093 -44.65 30.79 42.17
N GLN A 1094 -44.31 31.73 43.05
CA GLN A 1094 -43.24 31.53 44.04
C GLN A 1094 -43.51 30.32 44.97
N SER A 1095 -44.78 29.90 45.09
CA SER A 1095 -45.21 28.78 45.93
C SER A 1095 -44.81 27.39 45.42
N VAL A 1096 -44.31 27.26 44.17
CA VAL A 1096 -43.91 25.98 43.56
C VAL A 1096 -42.39 25.85 43.43
N GLY A 1097 -41.63 26.86 43.90
CA GLY A 1097 -40.15 26.84 43.84
C GLY A 1097 -39.56 26.99 42.43
N LEU A 1098 -40.37 27.37 41.44
CA LEU A 1098 -39.89 27.60 40.06
C LEU A 1098 -39.31 29.02 39.91
N PRO A 1099 -38.24 29.21 39.12
CA PRO A 1099 -37.66 30.52 38.87
C PRO A 1099 -38.68 31.49 38.22
N PRO A 1100 -38.62 32.80 38.51
CA PRO A 1100 -39.49 33.78 37.87
C PRO A 1100 -39.20 33.85 36.37
N LEU A 1101 -40.26 33.91 35.56
CA LEU A 1101 -40.16 33.97 34.10
C LEU A 1101 -39.95 35.41 33.65
N ASN A 1102 -39.05 35.61 32.68
CA ASN A 1102 -38.98 36.88 31.96
C ASN A 1102 -40.09 36.98 30.89
N ASN A 1103 -40.23 38.17 30.29
CA ASN A 1103 -41.30 38.43 29.31
C ASN A 1103 -41.22 37.53 28.07
N SER A 1104 -40.00 37.25 27.58
CA SER A 1104 -39.78 36.41 26.41
C SER A 1104 -40.16 34.94 26.69
N GLN A 1105 -39.73 34.43 27.84
CA GLN A 1105 -40.07 33.08 28.31
C GLN A 1105 -41.57 32.92 28.53
N THR A 1106 -42.22 33.91 29.16
CA THR A 1106 -43.67 33.92 29.37
C THR A 1106 -44.43 33.89 28.04
N LYS A 1107 -43.98 34.66 27.04
CA LYS A 1107 -44.57 34.65 25.70
C LYS A 1107 -44.40 33.28 25.03
N ALA A 1108 -43.19 32.72 25.07
CA ALA A 1108 -42.91 31.39 24.51
C ALA A 1108 -43.78 30.29 25.12
N ILE A 1109 -43.99 30.31 26.45
CA ILE A 1109 -44.87 29.35 27.13
C ILE A 1109 -46.32 29.53 26.69
N LYS A 1110 -46.84 30.77 26.63
CA LYS A 1110 -48.22 31.03 26.18
C LYS A 1110 -48.43 30.53 24.74
N GLU A 1111 -47.47 30.79 23.87
CA GLU A 1111 -47.53 30.40 22.47
C GLU A 1111 -47.43 28.88 22.29
N ALA A 1112 -46.65 28.20 23.12
CA ALA A 1112 -46.56 26.74 23.17
C ALA A 1112 -47.83 26.07 23.72
N LEU A 1113 -48.49 26.67 24.71
CA LEU A 1113 -49.73 26.13 25.27
C LEU A 1113 -50.97 26.39 24.39
N ALA A 1114 -50.91 27.40 23.54
CA ALA A 1114 -52.02 27.81 22.68
C ALA A 1114 -52.00 27.16 21.29
N SER A 1115 -50.84 26.69 20.82
CA SER A 1115 -50.68 26.19 19.45
C SER A 1115 -50.44 24.68 19.44
N PRO A 1116 -50.90 23.95 18.39
CA PRO A 1116 -50.63 22.52 18.24
C PRO A 1116 -49.14 22.19 18.06
N PHE A 1117 -48.37 23.17 17.56
CA PHE A 1117 -46.94 23.09 17.35
C PHE A 1117 -46.33 24.48 17.51
N THR A 1118 -45.27 24.58 18.31
CA THR A 1118 -44.54 25.83 18.56
C THR A 1118 -43.05 25.56 18.62
N LEU A 1119 -42.26 26.33 17.88
CA LEU A 1119 -40.80 26.28 17.93
C LEU A 1119 -40.28 27.31 18.94
N ILE A 1120 -39.57 26.85 19.97
CA ILE A 1120 -38.91 27.71 20.97
C ILE A 1120 -37.41 27.64 20.76
N GLN A 1121 -36.78 28.76 20.43
CA GLN A 1121 -35.35 28.86 20.17
C GLN A 1121 -34.71 30.01 20.96
N GLY A 1122 -33.45 29.85 21.35
CA GLY A 1122 -32.68 30.90 22.02
C GLY A 1122 -31.23 30.48 22.33
N PRO A 1123 -30.29 31.44 22.48
CA PRO A 1123 -28.89 31.18 22.86
C PRO A 1123 -28.71 30.33 24.14
N PRO A 1124 -27.54 29.72 24.38
CA PRO A 1124 -27.22 29.08 25.67
C PRO A 1124 -27.46 30.04 26.86
N GLY A 1125 -27.91 29.53 28.01
CA GLY A 1125 -28.16 30.34 29.21
C GLY A 1125 -29.49 31.12 29.24
N THR A 1126 -30.30 31.13 28.17
CA THR A 1126 -31.57 31.88 28.11
C THR A 1126 -32.76 31.25 28.86
N GLY A 1127 -32.52 30.20 29.65
CA GLY A 1127 -33.55 29.54 30.47
C GLY A 1127 -34.53 28.65 29.71
N LYS A 1128 -34.10 28.04 28.59
CA LYS A 1128 -34.92 27.06 27.82
C LYS A 1128 -35.45 25.92 28.68
N THR A 1129 -34.64 25.40 29.61
CA THR A 1129 -35.05 24.37 30.57
C THR A 1129 -36.18 24.88 31.48
N VAL A 1130 -36.08 26.13 31.95
CA VAL A 1130 -37.12 26.77 32.78
C VAL A 1130 -38.43 26.88 31.99
N VAL A 1131 -38.37 27.32 30.73
CA VAL A 1131 -39.52 27.37 29.82
C VAL A 1131 -40.15 25.99 29.63
N GLY A 1132 -39.36 24.96 29.38
CA GLY A 1132 -39.83 23.58 29.23
C GLY A 1132 -40.54 23.06 30.47
N VAL A 1133 -39.96 23.26 31.67
CA VAL A 1133 -40.56 22.85 32.94
C VAL A 1133 -41.90 23.55 33.18
N HIS A 1134 -42.01 24.85 32.89
CA HIS A 1134 -43.28 25.56 33.01
C HIS A 1134 -44.34 25.04 32.03
N ILE A 1135 -44.00 24.73 30.79
CA ILE A 1135 -44.94 24.13 29.82
C ILE A 1135 -45.47 22.80 30.37
N VAL A 1136 -44.59 21.94 30.86
CA VAL A 1136 -44.97 20.65 31.48
C VAL A 1136 -45.88 20.86 32.69
N TYR A 1137 -45.52 21.79 33.58
CA TYR A 1137 -46.33 22.11 34.75
C TYR A 1137 -47.75 22.52 34.38
N TRP A 1138 -47.91 23.44 33.42
CA TRP A 1138 -49.23 23.92 33.00
C TRP A 1138 -50.04 22.86 32.27
N LEU A 1139 -49.40 21.98 31.48
CA LEU A 1139 -50.07 20.82 30.88
C LEU A 1139 -50.51 19.79 31.94
N LEU A 1140 -49.69 19.56 32.96
CA LEU A 1140 -50.03 18.68 34.08
C LEU A 1140 -51.21 19.22 34.89
N MET A 1141 -51.21 20.52 35.20
CA MET A 1141 -52.31 21.16 35.92
C MET A 1141 -53.61 21.08 35.12
N ARG A 1142 -53.54 21.32 33.80
CA ARG A 1142 -54.68 21.12 32.90
C ARG A 1142 -55.16 19.66 32.91
N ASN A 1143 -54.26 18.69 32.83
CA ASN A 1143 -54.65 17.29 32.88
C ASN A 1143 -55.32 16.93 34.21
N LYS A 1144 -54.87 17.49 35.34
CA LYS A 1144 -55.54 17.33 36.64
C LYS A 1144 -56.94 17.95 36.67
N GLU A 1145 -57.14 19.10 36.04
CA GLU A 1145 -58.46 19.73 35.94
C GLU A 1145 -59.41 18.91 35.06
N VAL A 1146 -58.93 18.41 33.92
CA VAL A 1146 -59.72 17.57 32.99
C VAL A 1146 -60.02 16.18 33.57
N LEU A 1147 -59.15 15.64 34.43
CA LEU A 1147 -59.29 14.32 35.07
C LEU A 1147 -60.05 14.34 36.41
N THR A 1148 -60.73 15.44 36.77
CA THR A 1148 -61.62 15.40 37.94
C THR A 1148 -62.74 14.37 37.71
N PRO A 1149 -62.95 13.39 38.61
CA PRO A 1149 -63.83 12.26 38.31
C PRO A 1149 -65.29 12.72 38.28
N ILE A 1150 -65.98 12.47 37.17
CA ILE A 1150 -67.43 12.28 37.20
C ILE A 1150 -67.67 11.13 38.18
N LYS A 1151 -68.41 11.40 39.27
CA LYS A 1151 -68.83 10.38 40.22
C LYS A 1151 -69.70 9.35 39.50
N THR A 1152 -69.11 8.28 38.99
CA THR A 1152 -69.80 7.02 38.73
C THR A 1152 -69.49 6.08 39.89
N LYS A 1153 -70.55 5.68 40.60
CA LYS A 1153 -70.51 4.56 41.54
C LYS A 1153 -70.10 3.32 40.75
N ASP A 1154 -68.86 2.89 40.90
CA ASP A 1154 -68.51 1.47 40.90
C ASP A 1154 -67.12 1.30 41.52
N ASN A 1155 -67.11 0.65 42.69
CA ASN A 1155 -65.92 0.19 43.37
C ASN A 1155 -65.51 -1.14 42.74
N ASN A 1156 -64.41 -1.15 41.97
CA ASN A 1156 -63.36 -2.19 41.96
C ASN A 1156 -62.51 -2.08 40.68
N ALA A 1157 -61.39 -1.36 40.77
CA ALA A 1157 -60.23 -1.58 39.91
C ALA A 1157 -58.99 -0.96 40.57
N GLU A 1158 -57.99 -1.80 40.84
CA GLU A 1158 -56.69 -1.42 41.37
C GLU A 1158 -55.99 -0.40 40.45
N LYS A 1159 -55.55 0.70 41.04
CA LYS A 1159 -54.79 1.76 40.36
C LYS A 1159 -53.38 1.26 40.00
N LYS A 1160 -53.16 0.83 38.75
CA LYS A 1160 -51.83 0.89 38.13
C LYS A 1160 -51.49 2.35 37.82
N LYS A 1161 -50.42 2.87 38.43
CA LYS A 1161 -49.83 4.17 38.08
C LYS A 1161 -49.08 3.99 36.76
N ASP A 1162 -49.71 4.33 35.64
CA ASP A 1162 -49.00 4.54 34.39
C ASP A 1162 -48.25 5.88 34.48
N GLY A 1163 -46.93 5.80 34.65
CA GLY A 1163 -46.04 6.95 34.57
C GLY A 1163 -46.04 7.52 33.16
N CYS A 1164 -46.46 8.78 33.02
CA CYS A 1164 -46.29 9.54 31.79
C CYS A 1164 -44.79 9.85 31.60
N ILE A 1165 -44.18 9.26 30.59
CA ILE A 1165 -42.82 9.63 30.15
C ILE A 1165 -42.98 10.84 29.22
N LEU A 1166 -42.34 11.95 29.57
CA LEU A 1166 -42.23 13.15 28.74
C LEU A 1166 -40.86 13.14 28.04
N TYR A 1167 -40.86 13.37 26.73
CA TYR A 1167 -39.68 13.50 25.88
C TYR A 1167 -39.01 14.87 26.03
#